data_AF-A0A954CNL6-F1
#
_entry.id   AF-A0A954CNL6-F1
#
_cell.length_a   1.000
_cell.length_b   1.000
_cell.length_c   1.000
_cell.angle_alpha   90.00
_cell.angle_beta   90.00
_cell.angle_gamma   90.00
#
_symmetry.space_group_name_H-M   'P 1'
#
loop_
_entity.id
_entity.type
_entity.pdbx_description
1 polymer ?
#
loop_
_entity_poly.entity_id
_entity_poly.type
_entity_poly.pdbx_seq_one_letter_code
_entity_poly.pdbx_strand_id
1 'polypeptide(L)'
;MARKQLLIATPVLLLLFFAVAWAGFRPEGVPLLPLIGSSDDKSSNEIADKPLDDSPPRLDEDTPVGDLPEANTEGDIPAGIDETERERIKQAREEARIEAERLAAEEAKSGPKPPAPPPVSPGSEGAPDNRTPEQKALDAERQRRIDALKAIKRPPNQSLGNVRPRSRRLKAEAGKKELGEISPKLLQDRRGLYAKYYAFNELPLSAIIDPTQPELDARTPDITRIDPQVYFENKEAWADLPFDKRNFMGVWTGYLVIKEDADYWLYLGADYTGVVTLDGESILFNDMRDYTEVSTVLTLTAGLHPIRIDYMEGENGSPVDPLAACNFMWVPEGKSKPVPVPPEMLMLPEALWSNNAPIITRLSKYEGEIGEEVTIHGQNLAGAVSQPVNVLNDEVDNAPSLIRVSFSGQFAEVIKAEDSSIKVRVPIGASTGKLVVYKYPPVGFGGHGRSADVIYLNSVPSNSVDFTVTTQFGLFASWHNLQGWSNYDFIDESVHAPDVVRLEREFMFETRDDIEHPFRDNPLACHWEGKLGVPANWVSEGEIALVRFQTYGRLRVKLGDQMRETNAQTGGSFDLTTIDFEVRNHEEHYLPLSIDWTSESGAAGLKVVKMVSGGEILDSPGGQTEVIWTEIETLQAQLFFPPVVPPKPPVILSAKPIFEEGQQPPLLPFALNTTRPSIREGQVFEFDMEVFGNAEVLAAPVNITVDGVPLVYEVTQTETGNGGGMIRTCRATLPTGLGEGAIVARLTVVTSEPFYIDVQNKGL
;
A
#
# COMPACT_ATOMS: atom_id res chain seq x y z
N MET A 1 -5.90 39.76 51.39
CA MET A 1 -4.92 38.74 50.95
C MET A 1 -4.45 38.87 49.49
N ALA A 2 -4.83 39.91 48.72
CA ALA A 2 -4.42 40.05 47.32
C ALA A 2 -3.21 41.00 47.07
N ARG A 3 -2.59 41.58 48.11
CA ARG A 3 -1.43 42.50 47.96
C ARG A 3 -0.06 41.89 48.27
N LYS A 4 0.00 40.64 48.78
CA LYS A 4 1.27 39.97 49.12
C LYS A 4 1.82 39.05 48.02
N GLN A 5 1.02 38.65 47.03
CA GLN A 5 1.48 37.81 45.92
C GLN A 5 2.14 38.61 44.77
N LEU A 6 1.90 39.92 44.69
CA LEU A 6 2.49 40.78 43.65
C LEU A 6 3.96 41.15 43.90
N LEU A 7 4.46 41.00 45.14
CA LEU A 7 5.84 41.35 45.52
C LEU A 7 6.86 40.22 45.33
N ILE A 8 6.40 38.99 45.00
CA ILE A 8 7.28 37.82 44.80
C ILE A 8 7.49 37.54 43.30
N ALA A 9 6.55 37.93 42.43
CA ALA A 9 6.66 37.68 40.99
C ALA A 9 7.66 38.60 40.26
N THR A 10 7.85 39.83 40.75
CA THR A 10 8.70 40.84 40.08
C THR A 10 10.20 40.47 40.02
N PRO A 11 10.85 39.95 41.07
CA PRO A 11 12.27 39.58 40.98
C PRO A 11 12.53 38.34 40.11
N VAL A 12 11.58 37.42 40.00
CA VAL A 12 11.71 36.22 39.16
C VAL A 12 11.63 36.57 37.68
N LEU A 13 10.73 37.49 37.30
CA LEU A 13 10.63 37.99 35.93
C LEU A 13 11.87 38.81 35.51
N LEU A 14 12.48 39.54 36.45
CA LEU A 14 13.71 40.29 36.22
C LEU A 14 14.93 39.36 36.05
N LEU A 15 15.00 38.26 36.81
CA LEU A 15 16.03 37.23 36.63
C LEU A 15 15.91 36.50 35.29
N LEU A 16 14.69 36.20 34.84
CA LEU A 16 14.45 35.61 33.51
C LEU A 16 14.83 36.59 32.38
N PHE A 17 14.54 37.88 32.54
CA PHE A 17 14.94 38.90 31.56
C PHE A 17 16.47 39.05 31.47
N PHE A 18 17.19 38.96 32.60
CA PHE A 18 18.66 38.97 32.61
C PHE A 18 19.28 37.68 32.07
N ALA A 19 18.66 36.52 32.28
CA ALA A 19 19.13 35.25 31.71
C ALA A 19 19.03 35.24 30.17
N VAL A 20 17.93 35.79 29.62
CA VAL A 20 17.74 35.93 28.17
C VAL A 20 18.68 36.97 27.58
N ALA A 21 18.89 38.10 28.26
CA ALA A 21 19.86 39.11 27.84
C ALA A 21 21.31 38.59 27.90
N TRP A 22 21.67 37.75 28.87
CA TRP A 22 23.01 37.16 28.99
C TRP A 22 23.29 36.10 27.93
N ALA A 23 22.26 35.38 27.46
CA ALA A 23 22.39 34.43 26.36
C ALA A 23 22.69 35.11 25.01
N GLY A 24 22.25 36.35 24.81
CA GLY A 24 22.46 37.11 23.57
C GLY A 24 23.83 37.77 23.40
N PHE A 25 24.70 37.74 24.42
CA PHE A 25 25.98 38.47 24.43
C PHE A 25 27.23 37.59 24.61
N ARG A 26 27.19 36.29 24.30
CA ARG A 26 28.43 35.48 24.31
C ARG A 26 29.25 35.72 23.04
N PRO A 27 30.52 36.15 23.15
CA PRO A 27 31.48 36.03 22.06
C PRO A 27 31.89 34.56 21.89
N GLU A 28 31.88 34.09 20.65
CA GLU A 28 32.28 32.73 20.26
C GLU A 28 33.78 32.48 20.51
N GLY A 29 34.11 31.29 21.01
CA GLY A 29 35.47 30.73 20.94
C GLY A 29 36.26 30.60 22.25
N VAL A 30 35.87 29.65 23.11
CA VAL A 30 36.81 28.95 24.02
C VAL A 30 36.30 27.51 24.27
N PRO A 31 37.03 26.45 23.89
CA PRO A 31 36.70 25.10 24.33
C PRO A 31 37.16 24.88 25.78
N LEU A 32 36.26 24.33 26.59
CA LEU A 32 36.55 23.83 27.94
C LEU A 32 37.25 22.47 27.84
N LEU A 33 38.43 22.39 28.46
CA LEU A 33 39.17 21.16 28.78
C LEU A 33 38.29 20.12 29.50
N PRO A 34 38.61 18.83 29.33
CA PRO A 34 38.64 17.92 30.47
C PRO A 34 40.03 17.32 30.70
N LEU A 35 40.43 17.37 31.97
CA LEU A 35 41.56 16.68 32.57
C LEU A 35 41.25 15.18 32.78
N ILE A 36 42.22 14.35 32.40
CA ILE A 36 42.79 13.16 33.08
C ILE A 36 41.89 11.94 33.37
N GLY A 37 42.36 10.80 32.84
CA GLY A 37 42.08 9.45 33.33
C GLY A 37 42.74 8.36 32.48
N SER A 38 44.07 8.30 32.45
CA SER A 38 44.83 7.20 31.81
C SER A 38 44.93 6.00 32.75
N SER A 39 44.54 4.82 32.30
CA SER A 39 44.99 3.55 32.86
C SER A 39 45.65 2.74 31.75
N ASP A 40 46.96 2.58 31.87
CA ASP A 40 47.74 1.52 31.24
C ASP A 40 47.15 0.17 31.65
N ASP A 41 46.98 -0.76 30.70
CA ASP A 41 47.28 -2.15 30.99
C ASP A 41 47.78 -2.89 29.75
N LYS A 42 48.95 -3.50 29.95
CA LYS A 42 49.65 -4.38 29.02
C LYS A 42 49.08 -5.79 29.16
N SER A 43 48.72 -6.43 28.06
CA SER A 43 48.90 -7.88 27.94
C SER A 43 49.14 -8.28 26.50
N SER A 44 50.42 -8.51 26.20
CA SER A 44 50.91 -9.30 25.09
C SER A 44 50.44 -10.75 25.23
N ASN A 45 49.92 -11.34 24.14
CA ASN A 45 50.06 -12.77 23.90
C ASN A 45 50.34 -12.99 22.40
N GLU A 46 51.60 -13.30 22.12
CA GLU A 46 52.04 -14.00 20.91
C GLU A 46 51.37 -15.38 20.87
N ILE A 47 50.75 -15.74 19.75
CA ILE A 47 50.61 -17.16 19.37
C ILE A 47 51.06 -17.32 17.91
N ALA A 48 51.98 -18.26 17.77
CA ALA A 48 52.80 -18.61 16.63
C ALA A 48 52.06 -18.98 15.34
N ASP A 49 52.69 -18.57 14.23
CA ASP A 49 52.54 -19.09 12.88
C ASP A 49 52.66 -20.63 12.81
N LYS A 50 51.78 -21.24 12.01
CA LYS A 50 52.04 -22.52 11.33
C LYS A 50 51.55 -22.46 9.88
N PRO A 51 52.31 -23.06 8.94
CA PRO A 51 52.05 -22.95 7.50
C PRO A 51 50.91 -23.87 7.04
N LEU A 52 50.16 -23.41 6.03
CA LEU A 52 49.18 -24.16 5.27
C LEU A 52 49.85 -25.26 4.44
N ASP A 53 49.27 -26.46 4.52
CA ASP A 53 49.59 -27.65 3.73
C ASP A 53 48.63 -27.72 2.54
N ASP A 54 49.19 -27.66 1.33
CA ASP A 54 48.48 -27.84 0.06
C ASP A 54 48.34 -29.34 -0.21
N SER A 55 47.11 -29.86 -0.21
CA SER A 55 46.79 -31.14 -0.84
C SER A 55 45.36 -31.14 -1.36
N PRO A 56 45.13 -31.59 -2.61
CA PRO A 56 43.80 -31.62 -3.23
C PRO A 56 42.96 -32.77 -2.66
N PRO A 57 41.62 -32.64 -2.62
CA PRO A 57 40.77 -33.69 -2.08
C PRO A 57 40.72 -34.91 -3.01
N ARG A 58 40.81 -36.09 -2.39
CA ARG A 58 40.50 -37.39 -2.99
C ARG A 58 39.00 -37.51 -3.24
N LEU A 59 38.65 -38.11 -4.37
CA LEU A 59 37.30 -38.61 -4.67
C LEU A 59 37.08 -39.91 -3.90
N ASP A 60 36.07 -39.94 -3.03
CA ASP A 60 35.51 -41.16 -2.47
C ASP A 60 34.40 -41.67 -3.42
N GLU A 61 34.64 -42.82 -4.02
CA GLU A 61 33.61 -43.66 -4.63
C GLU A 61 32.93 -44.46 -3.51
N ASP A 62 31.70 -44.11 -3.16
CA ASP A 62 30.62 -45.02 -2.74
C ASP A 62 29.48 -44.24 -2.06
N THR A 63 28.40 -43.95 -2.81
CA THR A 63 27.10 -43.56 -2.24
C THR A 63 25.98 -44.08 -3.16
N PRO A 64 24.91 -44.69 -2.62
CA PRO A 64 23.99 -45.52 -3.38
C PRO A 64 22.95 -44.73 -4.18
N VAL A 65 22.44 -45.40 -5.22
CA VAL A 65 21.37 -44.99 -6.14
C VAL A 65 20.17 -44.40 -5.38
N GLY A 66 19.93 -43.11 -5.59
CA GLY A 66 18.74 -42.39 -5.15
C GLY A 66 18.12 -41.63 -6.33
N ASP A 67 16.84 -41.91 -6.54
CA ASP A 67 15.77 -41.26 -7.32
C ASP A 67 16.11 -40.25 -8.43
N LEU A 68 15.52 -40.52 -9.61
CA LEU A 68 15.48 -39.67 -10.79
C LEU A 68 14.79 -38.33 -10.46
N PRO A 69 15.36 -37.17 -10.87
CA PRO A 69 14.69 -35.89 -10.70
C PRO A 69 13.56 -35.73 -11.72
N GLU A 70 12.40 -35.27 -11.24
CA GLU A 70 11.30 -34.77 -12.07
C GLU A 70 11.77 -33.59 -12.94
N ALA A 71 11.32 -33.58 -14.19
CA ALA A 71 11.71 -32.59 -15.17
C ALA A 71 11.12 -31.21 -14.83
N ASN A 72 11.98 -30.27 -14.45
CA ASN A 72 11.68 -28.85 -14.35
C ASN A 72 11.36 -28.29 -15.75
N THR A 73 10.11 -27.89 -16.00
CA THR A 73 9.62 -27.46 -17.33
C THR A 73 9.84 -25.99 -17.68
N GLU A 74 10.43 -25.17 -16.80
CA GLU A 74 10.69 -23.76 -17.08
C GLU A 74 12.17 -23.41 -16.91
N GLY A 75 12.93 -23.64 -17.98
CA GLY A 75 14.30 -23.15 -18.10
C GLY A 75 14.35 -21.93 -19.03
N ASP A 76 14.89 -20.83 -18.51
CA ASP A 76 15.21 -19.62 -19.26
C ASP A 76 16.12 -19.92 -20.46
N ILE A 77 15.79 -19.32 -21.60
CA ILE A 77 16.57 -19.42 -22.83
C ILE A 77 17.88 -18.64 -22.63
N PRO A 78 19.08 -19.25 -22.81
CA PRO A 78 20.35 -18.57 -22.62
C PRO A 78 20.45 -17.25 -23.41
N ALA A 79 20.97 -16.21 -22.78
CA ALA A 79 21.28 -14.95 -23.46
C ALA A 79 22.39 -15.19 -24.51
N GLY A 80 22.10 -14.93 -25.79
CA GLY A 80 23.08 -15.03 -26.88
C GLY A 80 22.64 -15.84 -28.11
N ILE A 81 21.47 -16.47 -28.10
CA ILE A 81 20.92 -17.16 -29.28
C ILE A 81 20.18 -16.18 -30.19
N ASP A 82 20.44 -16.28 -31.49
CA ASP A 82 19.78 -15.44 -32.49
C ASP A 82 18.28 -15.75 -32.60
N GLU A 83 17.53 -14.78 -33.13
CA GLU A 83 16.06 -14.83 -33.20
C GLU A 83 15.54 -16.04 -34.00
N THR A 84 16.30 -16.52 -34.99
CA THR A 84 15.95 -17.68 -35.80
C THR A 84 15.98 -18.97 -34.98
N GLU A 85 16.99 -19.09 -34.12
CA GLU A 85 17.12 -20.26 -33.24
C GLU A 85 16.12 -20.20 -32.08
N ARG A 86 15.78 -19.00 -31.59
CA ARG A 86 14.65 -18.82 -30.65
C ARG A 86 13.32 -19.28 -31.23
N GLU A 87 13.03 -18.91 -32.48
CA GLU A 87 11.80 -19.34 -33.14
C GLU A 87 11.78 -20.85 -33.42
N ARG A 88 12.91 -21.46 -33.75
CA ARG A 88 13.01 -22.93 -33.85
C ARG A 88 12.73 -23.65 -32.53
N ILE A 89 13.26 -23.13 -31.42
CA ILE A 89 13.04 -23.72 -30.09
C ILE A 89 11.57 -23.57 -29.69
N LYS A 90 10.94 -22.42 -29.95
CA LYS A 90 9.49 -22.23 -29.73
C LYS A 90 8.66 -23.20 -30.55
N GLN A 91 8.98 -23.35 -31.83
CA GLN A 91 8.23 -24.24 -32.73
C GLN A 91 8.36 -25.71 -32.31
N ALA A 92 9.56 -26.15 -31.91
CA ALA A 92 9.78 -27.50 -31.39
C ALA A 92 9.06 -27.76 -30.06
N ARG A 93 8.98 -26.77 -29.17
CA ARG A 93 8.22 -26.86 -27.91
C ARG A 93 6.71 -26.98 -28.17
N GLU A 94 6.18 -26.19 -29.11
CA GLU A 94 4.76 -26.24 -29.46
C GLU A 94 4.38 -27.57 -30.14
N GLU A 95 5.23 -28.10 -31.03
CA GLU A 95 5.03 -29.44 -31.61
C GLU A 95 5.03 -30.54 -30.55
N ALA A 96 5.94 -30.46 -29.56
CA ALA A 96 5.97 -31.40 -28.44
C ALA A 96 4.72 -31.31 -27.55
N ARG A 97 4.20 -30.09 -27.30
CA ARG A 97 2.96 -29.86 -26.56
C ARG A 97 1.76 -30.49 -27.27
N ILE A 98 1.62 -30.27 -28.58
CA ILE A 98 0.53 -30.83 -29.38
C ILE A 98 0.59 -32.36 -29.41
N GLU A 99 1.78 -32.97 -29.51
CA GLU A 99 1.94 -34.43 -29.48
C GLU A 99 1.60 -35.01 -28.09
N ALA A 100 1.99 -34.34 -27.01
CA ALA A 100 1.63 -34.73 -25.64
C ALA A 100 0.10 -34.66 -25.39
N GLU A 101 -0.57 -33.60 -25.86
CA GLU A 101 -2.03 -33.49 -25.80
C GLU A 101 -2.72 -34.59 -26.62
N ARG A 102 -2.17 -34.95 -27.78
CA ARG A 102 -2.69 -36.03 -28.62
C ARG A 102 -2.57 -37.39 -27.92
N LEU A 103 -1.44 -37.67 -27.29
CA LEU A 103 -1.21 -38.90 -26.53
C LEU A 103 -2.11 -38.97 -25.29
N ALA A 104 -2.27 -37.87 -24.54
CA ALA A 104 -3.19 -37.80 -23.41
C ALA A 104 -4.66 -38.02 -23.84
N ALA A 105 -5.06 -37.51 -25.01
CA ALA A 105 -6.39 -37.74 -25.57
C ALA A 105 -6.61 -39.19 -26.05
N GLU A 106 -5.55 -39.88 -26.49
CA GLU A 106 -5.61 -41.32 -26.82
C GLU A 106 -5.66 -42.19 -25.56
N GLU A 107 -4.91 -41.85 -24.50
CA GLU A 107 -5.01 -42.50 -23.20
C GLU A 107 -6.40 -42.31 -22.57
N ALA A 108 -6.96 -41.09 -22.63
CA ALA A 108 -8.31 -40.81 -22.13
C ALA A 108 -9.41 -41.61 -22.87
N LYS A 109 -9.18 -42.00 -24.13
CA LYS A 109 -10.10 -42.88 -24.89
C LYS A 109 -9.95 -44.36 -24.56
N SER A 110 -8.82 -44.78 -23.97
CA SER A 110 -8.54 -46.19 -23.63
C SER A 110 -8.73 -46.52 -22.15
N GLY A 111 -8.94 -45.52 -21.29
CA GLY A 111 -9.30 -45.71 -19.89
C GLY A 111 -10.61 -46.51 -19.70
N PRO A 112 -10.73 -47.32 -18.64
CA PRO A 112 -11.93 -48.09 -18.36
C PRO A 112 -13.12 -47.15 -18.21
N LYS A 113 -14.16 -47.38 -19.02
CA LYS A 113 -15.43 -46.64 -19.01
C LYS A 113 -15.92 -46.56 -17.55
N PRO A 114 -16.20 -45.35 -17.00
CA PRO A 114 -16.70 -45.23 -15.64
C PRO A 114 -17.96 -46.10 -15.50
N PRO A 115 -18.12 -46.82 -14.37
CA PRO A 115 -19.27 -47.69 -14.17
C PRO A 115 -20.54 -46.86 -14.38
N ALA A 116 -21.47 -47.41 -15.18
CA ALA A 116 -22.72 -46.74 -15.43
C ALA A 116 -23.35 -46.34 -14.09
N PRO A 117 -23.80 -45.08 -13.93
CA PRO A 117 -24.47 -44.67 -12.71
C PRO A 117 -25.60 -45.66 -12.43
N PRO A 118 -25.75 -46.11 -11.17
CA PRO A 118 -26.76 -47.09 -10.83
C PRO A 118 -28.14 -46.61 -11.32
N PRO A 119 -28.99 -47.49 -11.85
CA PRO A 119 -30.30 -47.09 -12.32
C PRO A 119 -31.06 -46.40 -11.18
N VAL A 120 -31.36 -45.12 -11.41
CA VAL A 120 -32.18 -44.30 -10.50
C VAL A 120 -33.47 -45.08 -10.26
N SER A 121 -33.66 -45.54 -9.02
CA SER A 121 -34.81 -46.35 -8.66
C SER A 121 -36.09 -45.54 -8.92
N PRO A 122 -37.03 -46.03 -9.75
CA PRO A 122 -38.30 -45.36 -9.98
C PRO A 122 -39.16 -45.53 -8.73
N GLY A 123 -39.01 -44.63 -7.76
CA GLY A 123 -39.71 -44.71 -6.48
C GLY A 123 -39.27 -43.74 -5.40
N SER A 124 -38.28 -42.86 -5.61
CA SER A 124 -38.02 -41.78 -4.67
C SER A 124 -39.05 -40.66 -4.85
N GLU A 125 -40.26 -40.87 -4.33
CA GLU A 125 -41.13 -39.75 -3.95
C GLU A 125 -40.29 -38.82 -3.08
N GLY A 126 -40.12 -37.57 -3.54
CA GLY A 126 -39.16 -36.62 -2.97
C GLY A 126 -39.31 -36.54 -1.46
N ALA A 127 -38.19 -36.74 -0.75
CA ALA A 127 -38.13 -36.50 0.68
C ALA A 127 -38.76 -35.12 0.96
N PRO A 128 -39.64 -35.01 1.98
CA PRO A 128 -40.30 -33.74 2.27
C PRO A 128 -39.25 -32.64 2.46
N ASP A 129 -39.47 -31.52 1.79
CA ASP A 129 -38.60 -30.35 1.88
C ASP A 129 -38.69 -29.74 3.29
N ASN A 130 -37.80 -30.22 4.16
CA ASN A 130 -37.71 -29.87 5.57
C ASN A 130 -37.11 -28.47 5.83
N ARG A 131 -36.85 -27.66 4.78
CA ARG A 131 -36.37 -26.28 4.95
C ARG A 131 -37.44 -25.39 5.60
N THR A 132 -37.03 -24.48 6.47
CA THR A 132 -37.91 -23.50 7.10
C THR A 132 -38.41 -22.47 6.08
N PRO A 133 -39.51 -21.74 6.35
CA PRO A 133 -39.98 -20.65 5.47
C PRO A 133 -38.90 -19.58 5.21
N GLU A 134 -38.09 -19.27 6.22
CA GLU A 134 -36.96 -18.33 6.11
C GLU A 134 -35.88 -18.84 5.16
N GLN A 135 -35.48 -20.12 5.28
CA GLN A 135 -34.53 -20.75 4.37
C GLN A 135 -35.05 -20.75 2.92
N LYS A 136 -36.34 -21.01 2.72
CA LYS A 136 -36.97 -20.94 1.39
C LYS A 136 -36.96 -19.53 0.80
N ALA A 137 -37.14 -18.50 1.64
CA ALA A 137 -37.06 -17.11 1.20
C ALA A 137 -35.64 -16.71 0.82
N LEU A 138 -34.64 -17.10 1.61
CA LEU A 138 -33.21 -16.89 1.29
C LEU A 138 -32.82 -17.62 0.00
N ASP A 139 -33.21 -18.88 -0.17
CA ASP A 139 -32.93 -19.64 -1.39
C ASP A 139 -33.58 -19.00 -2.63
N ALA A 140 -34.83 -18.52 -2.49
CA ALA A 140 -35.52 -17.83 -3.58
C ALA A 140 -34.83 -16.51 -3.97
N GLU A 141 -34.37 -15.72 -2.99
CA GLU A 141 -33.62 -14.49 -3.23
C GLU A 141 -32.23 -14.77 -3.83
N ARG A 142 -31.50 -15.77 -3.31
CA ARG A 142 -30.23 -16.24 -3.91
C ARG A 142 -30.41 -16.62 -5.38
N GLN A 143 -31.46 -17.38 -5.69
CA GLN A 143 -31.76 -17.78 -7.07
C GLN A 143 -32.10 -16.58 -7.95
N ARG A 144 -32.87 -15.61 -7.44
CA ARG A 144 -33.16 -14.36 -8.16
C ARG A 144 -31.89 -13.59 -8.50
N ARG A 145 -30.93 -13.48 -7.58
CA ARG A 145 -29.64 -12.81 -7.81
C ARG A 145 -28.78 -13.57 -8.84
N ILE A 146 -28.74 -14.89 -8.76
CA ILE A 146 -28.08 -15.75 -9.77
C ILE A 146 -28.71 -15.55 -11.14
N ASP A 147 -30.04 -15.51 -11.22
CA ASP A 147 -30.76 -15.33 -12.48
C ASP A 147 -30.52 -13.93 -13.07
N ALA A 148 -30.39 -12.89 -12.23
CA ALA A 148 -30.03 -11.55 -12.65
C ALA A 148 -28.62 -11.50 -13.27
N LEU A 149 -27.65 -12.19 -12.67
CA LEU A 149 -26.29 -12.30 -13.23
C LEU A 149 -26.27 -13.11 -14.53
N LYS A 150 -27.00 -14.23 -14.58
CA LYS A 150 -27.14 -15.04 -15.81
C LYS A 150 -27.89 -14.32 -16.93
N ALA A 151 -28.68 -13.30 -16.60
CA ALA A 151 -29.37 -12.48 -17.59
C ALA A 151 -28.41 -11.57 -18.37
N ILE A 152 -27.18 -11.37 -17.88
CA ILE A 152 -26.10 -10.70 -18.62
C ILE A 152 -25.69 -11.60 -19.78
N LYS A 153 -26.30 -11.39 -20.94
CA LYS A 153 -25.99 -12.11 -22.17
C LYS A 153 -24.84 -11.40 -22.87
N ARG A 154 -23.95 -12.19 -23.48
CA ARG A 154 -22.94 -11.68 -24.41
C ARG A 154 -23.62 -10.77 -25.46
N PRO A 155 -23.21 -9.49 -25.55
CA PRO A 155 -23.79 -8.54 -26.49
C PRO A 155 -23.67 -9.02 -27.95
N PRO A 156 -24.65 -8.70 -28.81
CA PRO A 156 -24.56 -9.04 -30.23
C PRO A 156 -23.41 -8.29 -30.91
N ASN A 157 -22.77 -8.93 -31.88
CA ASN A 157 -21.62 -8.43 -32.63
C ASN A 157 -20.40 -8.04 -31.75
N GLN A 158 -20.27 -8.61 -30.55
CA GLN A 158 -19.00 -8.54 -29.83
C GLN A 158 -17.98 -9.47 -30.49
N SER A 159 -16.72 -9.04 -30.55
CA SER A 159 -15.58 -9.86 -30.97
C SER A 159 -14.61 -10.09 -29.81
N LEU A 160 -13.91 -11.21 -29.85
CA LEU A 160 -12.77 -11.50 -28.98
C LEU A 160 -11.48 -11.02 -29.68
N GLY A 161 -10.64 -10.27 -28.99
CA GLY A 161 -9.36 -9.77 -29.50
C GLY A 161 -9.49 -8.69 -30.60
N ASN A 162 -8.51 -8.67 -31.51
CA ASN A 162 -8.26 -7.57 -32.46
C ASN A 162 -9.11 -7.57 -33.75
N VAL A 163 -10.05 -8.50 -33.89
CA VAL A 163 -10.91 -8.54 -35.09
C VAL A 163 -11.98 -7.47 -35.00
N ARG A 164 -12.02 -6.54 -35.96
CA ARG A 164 -13.05 -5.49 -36.02
C ARG A 164 -14.44 -6.10 -36.27
N PRO A 165 -15.38 -6.02 -35.32
CA PRO A 165 -16.73 -6.53 -35.52
C PRO A 165 -17.53 -5.64 -36.49
N ARG A 166 -18.70 -6.16 -36.92
CA ARG A 166 -19.64 -5.37 -37.73
C ARG A 166 -20.28 -4.28 -36.87
N SER A 167 -20.34 -3.06 -37.42
CA SER A 167 -21.04 -1.93 -36.78
C SER A 167 -22.52 -2.25 -36.53
N ARG A 168 -23.04 -1.77 -35.41
CA ARG A 168 -24.46 -1.83 -35.06
C ARG A 168 -24.90 -0.56 -34.35
N ARG A 169 -26.21 -0.32 -34.29
CA ARG A 169 -26.81 0.73 -33.44
C ARG A 169 -27.24 0.13 -32.10
N LEU A 170 -27.36 0.99 -31.10
CA LEU A 170 -28.06 0.68 -29.86
C LEU A 170 -29.56 0.47 -30.14
N LYS A 171 -30.23 -0.33 -29.31
CA LYS A 171 -31.69 -0.53 -29.43
C LYS A 171 -32.46 0.75 -29.12
N ALA A 172 -31.95 1.51 -28.16
CA ALA A 172 -32.46 2.81 -27.75
C ALA A 172 -31.30 3.65 -27.22
N GLU A 173 -31.37 4.97 -27.42
CA GLU A 173 -30.45 5.93 -26.80
C GLU A 173 -31.04 6.43 -25.47
N ALA A 174 -31.35 5.49 -24.57
CA ALA A 174 -32.06 5.79 -23.33
C ALA A 174 -31.21 6.65 -22.38
N GLY A 175 -31.75 7.82 -22.00
CA GLY A 175 -31.09 8.76 -21.11
C GLY A 175 -30.00 9.61 -21.77
N LYS A 176 -29.83 9.51 -23.10
CA LYS A 176 -28.95 10.39 -23.86
C LYS A 176 -29.36 11.86 -23.68
N LYS A 177 -28.37 12.74 -23.54
CA LYS A 177 -28.55 14.20 -23.51
C LYS A 177 -27.82 14.87 -24.66
N GLU A 178 -28.31 16.02 -25.08
CA GLU A 178 -27.70 16.80 -26.16
C GLU A 178 -26.51 17.61 -25.64
N LEU A 179 -25.41 17.68 -26.41
CA LEU A 179 -24.22 18.45 -26.01
C LEU A 179 -24.52 19.95 -25.78
N GLY A 180 -25.50 20.50 -26.50
CA GLY A 180 -25.92 21.89 -26.37
C GLY A 180 -26.59 22.23 -25.03
N GLU A 181 -27.01 21.23 -24.25
CA GLU A 181 -27.59 21.43 -22.92
C GLU A 181 -26.52 21.74 -21.85
N ILE A 182 -25.25 21.44 -22.14
CA ILE A 182 -24.16 21.49 -21.17
C ILE A 182 -23.20 22.62 -21.51
N SER A 183 -22.90 23.47 -20.53
CA SER A 183 -21.94 24.55 -20.73
C SER A 183 -20.53 24.00 -21.02
N PRO A 184 -19.73 24.67 -21.87
CA PRO A 184 -18.33 24.27 -22.11
C PRO A 184 -17.50 24.16 -20.83
N LYS A 185 -17.77 25.03 -19.85
CA LYS A 185 -17.13 24.98 -18.53
C LYS A 185 -17.46 23.68 -17.80
N LEU A 186 -18.73 23.27 -17.76
CA LEU A 186 -19.13 22.04 -17.09
C LEU A 186 -18.53 20.79 -17.77
N LEU A 187 -18.46 20.76 -19.11
CA LEU A 187 -17.76 19.70 -19.87
C LEU A 187 -16.26 19.64 -19.56
N GLN A 188 -15.63 20.79 -19.27
CA GLN A 188 -14.22 20.85 -18.91
C GLN A 188 -13.97 20.44 -17.46
N ASP A 189 -14.79 20.92 -16.54
CA ASP A 189 -14.59 20.78 -15.09
C ASP A 189 -15.05 19.42 -14.53
N ARG A 190 -15.88 18.68 -15.28
CA ARG A 190 -16.50 17.42 -14.83
C ARG A 190 -16.11 16.22 -15.69
N ARG A 191 -14.84 16.18 -16.12
CA ARG A 191 -14.27 15.05 -16.86
C ARG A 191 -14.06 13.82 -15.97
N GLY A 192 -14.08 12.65 -16.60
CA GLY A 192 -13.90 11.36 -15.93
C GLY A 192 -15.23 10.71 -15.53
N LEU A 193 -15.15 9.56 -14.88
CA LEU A 193 -16.30 8.81 -14.38
C LEU A 193 -16.29 8.78 -12.85
N TYR A 194 -17.50 8.76 -12.26
CA TYR A 194 -17.64 8.59 -10.82
C TYR A 194 -17.48 7.12 -10.47
N ALA A 195 -16.37 6.81 -9.80
CA ALA A 195 -15.97 5.48 -9.39
C ALA A 195 -16.45 5.20 -7.96
N LYS A 196 -16.98 4.00 -7.74
CA LYS A 196 -17.25 3.41 -6.43
C LYS A 196 -16.51 2.08 -6.35
N TYR A 197 -15.76 1.86 -5.27
CA TYR A 197 -15.05 0.63 -5.03
C TYR A 197 -15.56 -0.07 -3.78
N TYR A 198 -15.67 -1.38 -3.86
CA TYR A 198 -16.18 -2.24 -2.79
C TYR A 198 -15.19 -3.38 -2.57
N ALA A 199 -14.67 -3.49 -1.36
CA ALA A 199 -13.82 -4.58 -0.93
C ALA A 199 -14.67 -5.78 -0.46
N PHE A 200 -14.15 -6.98 -0.65
CA PHE A 200 -14.80 -8.20 -0.19
C PHE A 200 -13.79 -9.11 0.52
N ASN A 201 -14.25 -9.78 1.57
CA ASN A 201 -13.47 -10.79 2.30
C ASN A 201 -13.44 -12.15 1.60
N GLU A 202 -14.22 -12.29 0.52
CA GLU A 202 -14.36 -13.49 -0.30
C GLU A 202 -14.57 -13.07 -1.76
N LEU A 203 -14.67 -14.03 -2.68
CA LEU A 203 -14.97 -13.74 -4.09
C LEU A 203 -16.19 -12.81 -4.21
N PRO A 204 -16.07 -11.65 -4.89
CA PRO A 204 -17.16 -10.66 -4.96
C PRO A 204 -18.46 -11.24 -5.49
N LEU A 205 -18.37 -12.14 -6.47
CA LEU A 205 -19.53 -12.80 -7.03
C LEU A 205 -20.30 -13.63 -5.98
N SER A 206 -19.58 -14.34 -5.11
CA SER A 206 -20.17 -15.13 -4.01
C SER A 206 -20.89 -14.22 -3.01
N ALA A 207 -20.24 -13.12 -2.63
CA ALA A 207 -20.81 -12.16 -1.68
C ALA A 207 -22.05 -11.44 -2.23
N ILE A 208 -22.07 -11.12 -3.53
CA ILE A 208 -23.20 -10.45 -4.18
C ILE A 208 -24.41 -11.38 -4.29
N ILE A 209 -24.21 -12.67 -4.59
CA ILE A 209 -25.32 -13.62 -4.66
C ILE A 209 -25.84 -14.06 -3.29
N ASP A 210 -25.11 -13.80 -2.20
CA ASP A 210 -25.55 -14.18 -0.87
C ASP A 210 -26.72 -13.30 -0.39
N PRO A 211 -27.93 -13.86 -0.21
CA PRO A 211 -29.11 -13.10 0.20
C PRO A 211 -29.02 -12.52 1.62
N THR A 212 -28.10 -13.03 2.45
CA THR A 212 -27.84 -12.47 3.79
C THR A 212 -27.01 -11.20 3.74
N GLN A 213 -26.35 -10.96 2.61
CA GLN A 213 -25.56 -9.76 2.37
C GLN A 213 -26.42 -8.70 1.66
N PRO A 214 -26.21 -7.40 1.96
CA PRO A 214 -26.86 -6.32 1.24
C PRO A 214 -26.45 -6.33 -0.23
N GLU A 215 -27.41 -6.02 -1.11
CA GLU A 215 -27.14 -5.76 -2.53
C GLU A 215 -26.13 -4.63 -2.68
N LEU A 216 -25.39 -4.61 -3.79
CA LEU A 216 -24.32 -3.66 -4.03
C LEU A 216 -24.78 -2.19 -3.89
N ASP A 217 -25.95 -1.85 -4.43
CA ASP A 217 -26.48 -0.48 -4.37
C ASP A 217 -26.91 -0.06 -2.95
N ALA A 218 -27.09 -1.02 -2.04
CA ALA A 218 -27.38 -0.79 -0.63
C ALA A 218 -26.11 -0.81 0.25
N ARG A 219 -24.95 -1.17 -0.31
CA ARG A 219 -23.66 -1.12 0.38
C ARG A 219 -23.09 0.29 0.32
N THR A 220 -22.43 0.71 1.41
CA THR A 220 -21.56 1.88 1.38
C THR A 220 -20.26 1.48 0.68
N PRO A 221 -19.82 2.18 -0.37
CA PRO A 221 -18.52 1.93 -1.00
C PRO A 221 -17.38 2.25 -0.04
N ASP A 222 -16.32 1.44 -0.04
CA ASP A 222 -15.09 1.68 0.73
C ASP A 222 -14.35 2.92 0.23
N ILE A 223 -14.39 3.15 -1.09
CA ILE A 223 -13.89 4.36 -1.73
C ILE A 223 -14.86 4.87 -2.78
N THR A 224 -14.97 6.19 -2.88
CA THR A 224 -15.53 6.84 -4.06
C THR A 224 -14.58 7.91 -4.59
N ARG A 225 -14.41 8.03 -5.90
CA ARG A 225 -13.55 9.08 -6.49
C ARG A 225 -13.95 9.39 -7.93
N ILE A 226 -13.24 10.31 -8.56
CA ILE A 226 -13.36 10.59 -9.98
C ILE A 226 -12.15 10.00 -10.67
N ASP A 227 -12.40 9.04 -11.57
CA ASP A 227 -11.36 8.47 -12.41
C ASP A 227 -11.36 9.18 -13.76
N PRO A 228 -10.26 9.85 -14.15
CA PRO A 228 -10.18 10.49 -15.45
C PRO A 228 -10.34 9.51 -16.60
N GLN A 229 -9.93 8.25 -16.39
CA GLN A 229 -10.01 7.13 -17.32
C GLN A 229 -10.19 5.82 -16.55
N VAL A 230 -10.82 4.82 -17.16
CA VAL A 230 -10.80 3.44 -16.66
C VAL A 230 -9.70 2.71 -17.42
N TYR A 231 -8.48 2.81 -16.91
CA TYR A 231 -7.30 2.20 -17.52
C TYR A 231 -6.32 1.77 -16.42
N PHE A 232 -6.50 0.52 -15.99
CA PHE A 232 -5.73 -0.13 -14.94
C PHE A 232 -5.02 -1.32 -15.58
N GLU A 233 -3.75 -1.13 -15.94
CA GLU A 233 -2.97 -2.13 -16.70
C GLU A 233 -2.61 -3.36 -15.85
N ASN A 234 -2.45 -3.17 -14.55
CA ASN A 234 -1.98 -4.17 -13.60
C ASN A 234 -2.33 -3.81 -12.14
N LYS A 235 -1.90 -4.65 -11.20
CA LYS A 235 -2.16 -4.57 -9.76
C LYS A 235 -1.57 -3.31 -9.15
N GLU A 236 -0.47 -2.82 -9.70
CA GLU A 236 0.21 -1.58 -9.30
C GLU A 236 -0.64 -0.35 -9.62
N ALA A 237 -1.46 -0.38 -10.68
CA ALA A 237 -2.38 0.71 -11.01
C ALA A 237 -3.45 0.94 -9.93
N TRP A 238 -3.64 -0.03 -9.02
CA TRP A 238 -4.54 0.04 -7.87
C TRP A 238 -3.82 0.34 -6.55
N ALA A 239 -2.54 0.72 -6.56
CA ALA A 239 -1.73 0.94 -5.35
C ALA A 239 -2.31 1.95 -4.35
N ASP A 240 -3.26 2.77 -4.79
CA ASP A 240 -3.94 3.77 -3.98
C ASP A 240 -5.25 3.30 -3.33
N LEU A 241 -5.66 2.04 -3.55
CA LEU A 241 -6.79 1.43 -2.83
C LEU A 241 -6.32 0.97 -1.43
N PRO A 242 -7.07 1.28 -0.35
CA PRO A 242 -6.68 1.05 1.04
C PRO A 242 -7.07 -0.36 1.53
N PHE A 243 -7.29 -1.28 0.60
CA PHE A 243 -7.75 -2.64 0.89
C PHE A 243 -7.08 -3.64 -0.06
N ASP A 244 -7.24 -4.91 0.26
CA ASP A 244 -6.69 -6.01 -0.53
C ASP A 244 -7.30 -6.07 -1.94
N LYS A 245 -6.42 -6.09 -2.95
CA LYS A 245 -6.78 -6.07 -4.37
C LYS A 245 -7.17 -7.45 -4.91
N ARG A 246 -7.12 -8.51 -4.09
CA ARG A 246 -7.51 -9.86 -4.50
C ARG A 246 -9.01 -10.01 -4.75
N ASN A 247 -9.84 -9.30 -3.99
CA ASN A 247 -11.30 -9.45 -4.03
C ASN A 247 -11.98 -8.09 -3.90
N PHE A 248 -12.25 -7.44 -5.03
CA PHE A 248 -12.93 -6.15 -5.03
C PHE A 248 -13.80 -5.95 -6.27
N MET A 249 -14.68 -4.96 -6.20
CA MET A 249 -15.51 -4.53 -7.33
C MET A 249 -15.35 -3.03 -7.57
N GLY A 250 -15.11 -2.64 -8.82
CA GLY A 250 -15.15 -1.26 -9.29
C GLY A 250 -16.43 -0.99 -10.09
N VAL A 251 -17.11 0.11 -9.79
CA VAL A 251 -18.28 0.58 -10.52
C VAL A 251 -18.06 2.03 -10.94
N TRP A 252 -17.96 2.26 -12.25
CA TRP A 252 -17.85 3.60 -12.83
C TRP A 252 -19.17 4.00 -13.47
N THR A 253 -19.63 5.21 -13.17
CA THR A 253 -20.86 5.77 -13.75
C THR A 253 -20.62 7.16 -14.28
N GLY A 254 -21.32 7.53 -15.35
CA GLY A 254 -21.23 8.86 -15.95
C GLY A 254 -21.80 8.89 -17.36
N TYR A 255 -21.14 9.62 -18.25
CA TYR A 255 -21.49 9.73 -19.66
C TYR A 255 -20.25 9.54 -20.55
N LEU A 256 -20.45 8.85 -21.66
CA LEU A 256 -19.54 8.87 -22.81
C LEU A 256 -19.92 10.06 -23.70
N VAL A 257 -18.97 10.96 -23.93
CA VAL A 257 -19.13 12.19 -24.71
C VAL A 257 -18.82 11.91 -26.19
N ILE A 258 -19.86 11.92 -27.01
CA ILE A 258 -19.76 11.72 -28.47
C ILE A 258 -19.91 13.08 -29.15
N LYS A 259 -18.84 13.54 -29.80
CA LYS A 259 -18.82 14.88 -30.43
C LYS A 259 -19.52 14.91 -31.78
N GLU A 260 -19.44 13.82 -32.53
CA GLU A 260 -19.90 13.73 -33.91
C GLU A 260 -20.51 12.35 -34.15
N ASP A 261 -21.53 12.29 -35.02
CA ASP A 261 -22.14 11.03 -35.44
C ASP A 261 -21.11 10.17 -36.18
N ALA A 262 -20.75 9.02 -35.63
CA ALA A 262 -19.74 8.14 -36.21
C ALA A 262 -19.84 6.69 -35.71
N ASP A 263 -19.05 5.82 -36.34
CA ASP A 263 -18.80 4.48 -35.83
C ASP A 263 -17.64 4.51 -34.81
N TYR A 264 -17.94 4.15 -33.57
CA TYR A 264 -16.98 4.05 -32.47
C TYR A 264 -16.62 2.59 -32.22
N TRP A 265 -15.34 2.26 -32.36
CA TRP A 265 -14.82 0.95 -32.04
C TRP A 265 -14.33 0.94 -30.58
N LEU A 266 -15.14 0.32 -29.71
CA LEU A 266 -14.93 0.31 -28.25
C LEU A 266 -14.41 -1.06 -27.80
N TYR A 267 -13.63 -1.05 -26.73
CA TYR A 267 -12.96 -2.20 -26.15
C TYR A 267 -13.11 -2.21 -24.63
N LEU A 268 -13.20 -3.42 -24.07
CA LEU A 268 -13.02 -3.69 -22.65
C LEU A 268 -11.99 -4.81 -22.53
N GLY A 269 -10.82 -4.48 -21.99
CA GLY A 269 -9.87 -5.45 -21.46
C GLY A 269 -10.17 -5.66 -19.99
N ALA A 270 -10.33 -6.90 -19.54
CA ALA A 270 -10.48 -7.17 -18.12
C ALA A 270 -9.88 -8.53 -17.75
N ASP A 271 -9.27 -8.61 -16.56
CA ASP A 271 -9.19 -9.85 -15.80
C ASP A 271 -10.57 -10.20 -15.25
N TYR A 272 -10.83 -11.49 -15.10
CA TYR A 272 -12.04 -12.00 -14.46
C TYR A 272 -13.39 -11.58 -15.08
N THR A 273 -14.03 -10.50 -14.62
CA THR A 273 -15.34 -10.10 -15.12
C THR A 273 -15.46 -8.59 -15.26
N GLY A 274 -15.89 -8.14 -16.44
CA GLY A 274 -16.19 -6.75 -16.70
C GLY A 274 -17.39 -6.58 -17.64
N VAL A 275 -18.19 -5.55 -17.39
CA VAL A 275 -19.38 -5.22 -18.19
C VAL A 275 -19.36 -3.73 -18.50
N VAL A 276 -19.57 -3.36 -19.77
CA VAL A 276 -19.90 -1.97 -20.16
C VAL A 276 -21.35 -1.90 -20.58
N THR A 277 -22.10 -1.06 -19.90
CA THR A 277 -23.48 -0.69 -20.23
C THR A 277 -23.50 0.74 -20.77
N LEU A 278 -24.10 0.92 -21.94
CA LEU A 278 -24.27 2.23 -22.59
C LEU A 278 -25.75 2.41 -22.93
N ASP A 279 -26.35 3.53 -22.52
CA ASP A 279 -27.77 3.84 -22.71
C ASP A 279 -28.72 2.73 -22.20
N GLY A 280 -28.33 2.08 -21.10
CA GLY A 280 -29.07 0.96 -20.50
C GLY A 280 -28.92 -0.38 -21.23
N GLU A 281 -28.11 -0.46 -22.28
CA GLU A 281 -27.79 -1.71 -22.99
C GLU A 281 -26.37 -2.18 -22.68
N SER A 282 -26.18 -3.45 -22.31
CA SER A 282 -24.84 -4.05 -22.23
C SER A 282 -24.24 -4.16 -23.63
N ILE A 283 -23.11 -3.47 -23.85
CA ILE A 283 -22.43 -3.39 -25.16
C ILE A 283 -21.15 -4.20 -25.22
N LEU A 284 -20.51 -4.43 -24.06
CA LEU A 284 -19.33 -5.26 -23.87
C LEU A 284 -19.52 -6.09 -22.60
N PHE A 285 -19.21 -7.38 -22.69
CA PHE A 285 -19.17 -8.30 -21.55
C PHE A 285 -17.96 -9.20 -21.69
N ASN A 286 -17.06 -9.11 -20.72
CA ASN A 286 -15.91 -9.98 -20.56
C ASN A 286 -16.12 -10.85 -19.33
N ASP A 287 -16.15 -12.17 -19.51
CA ASP A 287 -16.33 -13.20 -18.48
C ASP A 287 -15.12 -14.16 -18.43
N MET A 288 -13.97 -13.70 -18.89
CA MET A 288 -12.74 -14.48 -18.98
C MET A 288 -11.90 -14.31 -17.72
N ARG A 289 -11.46 -15.43 -17.16
CA ARG A 289 -10.64 -15.46 -15.94
C ARG A 289 -9.33 -14.67 -16.09
N ASP A 290 -8.67 -14.80 -17.23
CA ASP A 290 -7.40 -14.12 -17.54
C ASP A 290 -7.65 -12.93 -18.46
N TYR A 291 -6.73 -11.96 -18.43
CA TYR A 291 -6.83 -10.72 -19.18
C TYR A 291 -7.15 -10.99 -20.64
N THR A 292 -8.34 -10.56 -21.02
CA THR A 292 -8.85 -10.72 -22.38
C THR A 292 -9.49 -9.43 -22.83
N GLU A 293 -9.34 -9.11 -24.11
CA GLU A 293 -9.99 -7.95 -24.71
C GLU A 293 -11.21 -8.38 -25.51
N VAL A 294 -12.34 -7.74 -25.22
CA VAL A 294 -13.56 -7.84 -26.03
C VAL A 294 -13.84 -6.49 -26.69
N SER A 295 -14.35 -6.50 -27.92
CA SER A 295 -14.62 -5.27 -28.66
C SER A 295 -15.95 -5.27 -29.39
N THR A 296 -16.46 -4.08 -29.67
CA THR A 296 -17.69 -3.83 -30.43
C THR A 296 -17.55 -2.57 -31.27
N VAL A 297 -18.32 -2.45 -32.35
CA VAL A 297 -18.41 -1.21 -33.13
C VAL A 297 -19.84 -0.69 -33.05
N LEU A 298 -20.01 0.51 -32.51
CA LEU A 298 -21.30 1.16 -32.35
C LEU A 298 -21.39 2.41 -33.23
N THR A 299 -22.45 2.51 -34.04
CA THR A 299 -22.83 3.79 -34.64
C THR A 299 -23.53 4.62 -33.55
N LEU A 300 -22.85 5.66 -33.07
CA LEU A 300 -23.35 6.57 -32.04
C LEU A 300 -23.62 7.95 -32.65
N THR A 301 -24.64 8.62 -32.15
CA THR A 301 -24.94 10.02 -32.52
C THR A 301 -24.28 10.99 -31.53
N ALA A 302 -24.05 12.24 -31.92
CA ALA A 302 -23.49 13.25 -31.05
C ALA A 302 -24.37 13.45 -29.81
N GLY A 303 -23.75 13.53 -28.63
CA GLY A 303 -24.46 13.63 -27.35
C GLY A 303 -23.66 13.07 -26.17
N LEU A 304 -24.32 13.07 -25.01
CA LEU A 304 -23.87 12.43 -23.79
C LEU A 304 -24.64 11.13 -23.61
N HIS A 305 -23.96 10.00 -23.75
CA HIS A 305 -24.54 8.66 -23.60
C HIS A 305 -24.27 8.12 -22.19
N PRO A 306 -25.29 7.88 -21.34
CA PRO A 306 -25.09 7.28 -20.03
C PRO A 306 -24.26 6.01 -20.12
N ILE A 307 -23.14 5.96 -19.38
CA ILE A 307 -22.25 4.81 -19.33
C ILE A 307 -22.15 4.29 -17.88
N ARG A 308 -22.15 2.98 -17.75
CA ARG A 308 -21.78 2.26 -16.53
C ARG A 308 -20.78 1.17 -16.88
N ILE A 309 -19.70 1.10 -16.11
CA ILE A 309 -18.71 0.03 -16.21
C ILE A 309 -18.69 -0.68 -14.87
N ASP A 310 -18.89 -1.98 -14.86
CA ASP A 310 -18.79 -2.83 -13.68
C ASP A 310 -17.60 -3.77 -13.88
N TYR A 311 -16.68 -3.83 -12.93
CA TYR A 311 -15.51 -4.72 -12.93
C TYR A 311 -15.44 -5.46 -11.60
N MET A 312 -15.25 -6.78 -11.63
CA MET A 312 -15.08 -7.61 -10.45
C MET A 312 -13.75 -8.34 -10.55
N GLU A 313 -12.88 -8.12 -9.58
CA GLU A 313 -11.64 -8.88 -9.40
C GLU A 313 -11.84 -9.95 -8.33
N GLY A 314 -11.27 -11.14 -8.54
CA GLY A 314 -11.44 -12.23 -7.60
C GLY A 314 -10.24 -13.16 -7.55
N GLU A 315 -9.86 -13.57 -6.34
CA GLU A 315 -8.79 -14.54 -6.11
C GLU A 315 -9.18 -15.87 -6.74
N ASN A 316 -8.55 -16.17 -7.87
CA ASN A 316 -9.04 -17.23 -8.74
C ASN A 316 -8.42 -18.60 -8.38
N GLY A 317 -7.43 -18.65 -7.49
CA GLY A 317 -6.64 -19.85 -7.20
C GLY A 317 -5.73 -20.27 -8.36
N SER A 318 -5.44 -19.36 -9.30
CA SER A 318 -4.45 -19.55 -10.36
C SER A 318 -3.06 -19.47 -9.71
N PRO A 319 -2.09 -20.27 -10.17
CA PRO A 319 -0.70 -20.08 -9.76
C PRO A 319 -0.12 -18.76 -10.29
N VAL A 320 -0.75 -18.12 -11.28
CA VAL A 320 -0.36 -16.82 -11.79
C VAL A 320 -1.13 -15.74 -11.03
N ASP A 321 -0.41 -14.85 -10.33
CA ASP A 321 -1.00 -13.68 -9.66
C ASP A 321 -1.77 -12.86 -10.72
N PRO A 322 -3.09 -12.69 -10.59
CA PRO A 322 -3.87 -11.94 -11.56
C PRO A 322 -3.33 -10.51 -11.68
N LEU A 323 -3.32 -9.98 -12.91
CA LEU A 323 -2.90 -8.60 -13.12
C LEU A 323 -3.92 -7.62 -12.52
N ALA A 324 -5.14 -8.07 -12.20
CA ALA A 324 -6.26 -7.21 -11.83
C ALA A 324 -6.50 -6.10 -12.87
N ALA A 325 -6.29 -6.39 -14.14
CA ALA A 325 -6.34 -5.39 -15.20
C ALA A 325 -7.79 -5.06 -15.60
N CYS A 326 -8.11 -3.77 -15.78
CA CYS A 326 -9.40 -3.29 -16.30
C CYS A 326 -9.24 -2.03 -17.16
N ASN A 327 -9.44 -2.18 -18.47
CA ASN A 327 -9.11 -1.19 -19.48
C ASN A 327 -10.31 -0.91 -20.41
N PHE A 328 -10.93 0.26 -20.28
CA PHE A 328 -11.91 0.77 -21.23
C PHE A 328 -11.23 1.62 -22.30
N MET A 329 -11.27 1.13 -23.53
CA MET A 329 -10.47 1.64 -24.63
C MET A 329 -11.32 1.88 -25.88
N TRP A 330 -10.77 2.62 -26.84
CA TRP A 330 -11.37 2.83 -28.15
C TRP A 330 -10.30 2.93 -29.24
N VAL A 331 -10.70 2.81 -30.52
CA VAL A 331 -9.81 3.05 -31.65
C VAL A 331 -10.13 4.41 -32.27
N PRO A 332 -9.23 5.40 -32.15
CA PRO A 332 -9.43 6.71 -32.78
C PRO A 332 -9.53 6.59 -34.30
N GLU A 333 -10.21 7.55 -34.92
CA GLU A 333 -10.32 7.59 -36.37
C GLU A 333 -8.93 7.57 -37.04
N GLY A 334 -8.78 6.74 -38.07
CA GLY A 334 -7.51 6.56 -38.79
C GLY A 334 -6.44 5.76 -38.03
N LYS A 335 -6.73 5.25 -36.82
CA LYS A 335 -5.85 4.33 -36.08
C LYS A 335 -6.35 2.90 -36.19
N SER A 336 -5.46 1.96 -35.83
CA SER A 336 -5.74 0.52 -35.82
C SER A 336 -5.51 -0.15 -34.47
N LYS A 337 -4.94 0.57 -33.50
CA LYS A 337 -4.69 0.07 -32.15
C LYS A 337 -5.67 0.73 -31.17
N PRO A 338 -6.23 -0.01 -30.22
CA PRO A 338 -7.00 0.58 -29.13
C PRO A 338 -6.07 1.46 -28.28
N VAL A 339 -6.62 2.56 -27.79
CA VAL A 339 -6.02 3.44 -26.79
C VAL A 339 -7.03 3.69 -25.68
N PRO A 340 -6.60 4.06 -24.46
CA PRO A 340 -7.51 4.43 -23.39
C PRO A 340 -8.51 5.50 -23.84
N VAL A 341 -9.77 5.38 -23.43
CA VAL A 341 -10.76 6.45 -23.68
C VAL A 341 -10.30 7.71 -22.94
N PRO A 342 -10.04 8.84 -23.64
CA PRO A 342 -9.43 9.98 -23.02
C PRO A 342 -10.43 10.73 -22.11
N PRO A 343 -9.97 11.50 -21.10
CA PRO A 343 -10.86 12.16 -20.15
C PRO A 343 -11.87 13.11 -20.79
N GLU A 344 -11.57 13.74 -21.93
CA GLU A 344 -12.53 14.59 -22.66
C GLU A 344 -13.68 13.82 -23.31
N MET A 345 -13.60 12.49 -23.37
CA MET A 345 -14.70 11.61 -23.80
C MET A 345 -15.50 11.07 -22.62
N LEU A 346 -15.15 11.40 -21.38
CA LEU A 346 -15.81 10.91 -20.18
C LEU A 346 -16.31 12.09 -19.35
N MET A 347 -17.54 12.00 -18.86
CA MET A 347 -18.13 13.03 -18.01
C MET A 347 -18.84 12.40 -16.81
N LEU A 348 -18.79 13.07 -15.67
CA LEU A 348 -19.46 12.63 -14.45
C LEU A 348 -20.97 12.50 -14.61
N PRO A 349 -21.66 11.71 -13.77
CA PRO A 349 -23.11 11.62 -13.79
C PRO A 349 -23.77 12.95 -13.39
N GLU A 350 -24.99 13.17 -13.86
CA GLU A 350 -25.72 14.44 -13.70
C GLU A 350 -25.89 14.86 -12.24
N ALA A 351 -26.05 13.90 -11.34
CA ALA A 351 -26.15 14.15 -9.91
C ALA A 351 -24.92 14.89 -9.31
N LEU A 352 -23.77 14.88 -10.02
CA LEU A 352 -22.53 15.55 -9.61
C LEU A 352 -22.24 16.82 -10.44
N TRP A 353 -23.16 17.24 -11.32
CA TRP A 353 -23.04 18.49 -12.08
C TRP A 353 -23.37 19.70 -11.21
N SER A 354 -22.51 19.97 -10.23
CA SER A 354 -22.65 21.14 -9.37
C SER A 354 -21.65 22.22 -9.75
N ASN A 355 -22.12 23.45 -9.94
CA ASN A 355 -21.25 24.63 -10.03
C ASN A 355 -20.47 24.88 -8.73
N ASN A 356 -20.92 24.30 -7.62
CA ASN A 356 -20.33 24.43 -6.29
C ASN A 356 -19.46 23.22 -5.92
N ALA A 357 -19.30 22.24 -6.80
CA ALA A 357 -18.46 21.09 -6.48
C ALA A 357 -16.98 21.47 -6.47
N PRO A 358 -16.21 20.91 -5.52
CA PRO A 358 -14.82 21.28 -5.31
C PRO A 358 -13.99 20.93 -6.55
N ILE A 359 -13.01 21.76 -6.87
CA ILE A 359 -12.05 21.52 -7.96
C ILE A 359 -10.67 21.84 -7.41
N ILE A 360 -9.75 20.89 -7.46
CA ILE A 360 -8.34 21.07 -7.12
C ILE A 360 -7.61 21.57 -8.37
N THR A 361 -6.92 22.71 -8.25
CA THR A 361 -6.13 23.30 -9.34
C THR A 361 -4.63 23.08 -9.15
N ARG A 362 -4.14 23.06 -7.91
CA ARG A 362 -2.75 22.73 -7.56
C ARG A 362 -2.61 22.42 -6.08
N LEU A 363 -1.53 21.74 -5.71
CA LEU A 363 -1.10 21.59 -4.32
C LEU A 363 0.10 22.51 -4.03
N SER A 364 0.33 22.86 -2.76
CA SER A 364 1.57 23.51 -2.34
C SER A 364 2.76 22.57 -2.47
N LYS A 365 2.54 21.27 -2.28
CA LYS A 365 3.47 20.15 -2.47
C LYS A 365 2.68 18.94 -2.96
N TYR A 366 3.29 18.15 -3.85
CA TYR A 366 2.73 16.89 -4.36
C TYR A 366 3.27 15.67 -3.61
N GLU A 367 4.07 15.91 -2.59
CA GLU A 367 4.59 14.92 -1.66
C GLU A 367 4.65 15.51 -0.26
N GLY A 368 4.63 14.67 0.76
CA GLY A 368 4.79 15.10 2.14
C GLY A 368 4.71 13.95 3.12
N GLU A 369 5.13 14.24 4.35
CA GLU A 369 5.15 13.28 5.44
C GLU A 369 3.87 13.35 6.28
N ILE A 370 3.56 12.23 6.94
CA ILE A 370 2.54 12.18 8.00
C ILE A 370 2.84 13.28 9.02
N GLY A 371 1.83 14.09 9.33
CA GLY A 371 1.95 15.24 10.22
C GLY A 371 2.34 16.56 9.52
N GLU A 372 2.80 16.53 8.27
CA GLU A 372 3.15 17.72 7.50
C GLU A 372 1.91 18.48 7.02
N GLU A 373 2.00 19.80 6.93
CA GLU A 373 0.92 20.63 6.42
C GLU A 373 0.99 20.80 4.90
N VAL A 374 -0.13 20.53 4.22
CA VAL A 374 -0.30 20.72 2.77
C VAL A 374 -1.41 21.73 2.53
N THR A 375 -1.19 22.66 1.59
CA THR A 375 -2.23 23.58 1.12
C THR A 375 -2.73 23.15 -0.26
N ILE A 376 -4.02 22.85 -0.35
CA ILE A 376 -4.76 22.52 -1.57
C ILE A 376 -5.34 23.81 -2.12
N HIS A 377 -5.04 24.17 -3.36
CA HIS A 377 -5.61 25.34 -4.03
C HIS A 377 -6.67 24.91 -5.04
N GLY A 378 -7.75 25.67 -5.18
CA GLY A 378 -8.88 25.24 -5.97
C GLY A 378 -10.01 26.24 -6.13
N GLN A 379 -11.18 25.72 -6.50
CA GLN A 379 -12.44 26.43 -6.58
C GLN A 379 -13.48 25.73 -5.70
N ASN A 380 -14.40 26.50 -5.12
CA ASN A 380 -15.51 26.02 -4.29
C ASN A 380 -15.08 25.19 -3.07
N LEU A 381 -13.90 25.48 -2.52
CA LEU A 381 -13.31 24.75 -1.42
C LEU A 381 -13.79 25.21 -0.02
N ALA A 382 -14.61 26.27 0.03
CA ALA A 382 -15.16 26.78 1.28
C ALA A 382 -16.17 25.79 1.89
N GLY A 383 -16.14 25.70 3.22
CA GLY A 383 -17.11 24.98 4.03
C GLY A 383 -16.71 24.94 5.51
N ALA A 384 -17.57 24.37 6.34
CA ALA A 384 -17.26 24.15 7.75
C ALA A 384 -16.18 23.09 7.89
N VAL A 385 -15.29 23.36 8.85
CA VAL A 385 -14.16 22.54 9.23
C VAL A 385 -14.60 21.70 10.44
N SER A 386 -14.85 20.42 10.18
CA SER A 386 -14.69 19.30 11.14
C SER A 386 -15.55 19.17 12.41
N GLN A 387 -16.71 19.82 12.56
CA GLN A 387 -17.69 19.36 13.56
C GLN A 387 -19.10 19.37 12.97
N PRO A 388 -19.92 18.32 13.18
CA PRO A 388 -21.37 18.48 13.05
C PRO A 388 -21.74 19.56 14.05
N VAL A 389 -21.95 20.78 13.55
CA VAL A 389 -22.46 21.85 14.40
C VAL A 389 -23.80 21.34 14.88
N ASN A 390 -23.95 21.22 16.20
CA ASN A 390 -25.24 20.98 16.83
C ASN A 390 -26.07 22.25 16.59
N VAL A 391 -26.62 22.41 15.37
CA VAL A 391 -27.48 23.54 14.99
C VAL A 391 -28.84 23.28 15.61
N LEU A 392 -28.89 23.37 16.93
CA LEU A 392 -30.13 23.43 17.68
C LEU A 392 -30.67 24.85 17.48
N ASN A 393 -31.64 24.97 16.58
CA ASN A 393 -32.55 26.09 16.30
C ASN A 393 -32.21 26.97 15.05
N ASP A 394 -33.02 26.75 14.01
CA ASP A 394 -33.60 27.73 13.06
C ASP A 394 -32.91 28.25 11.77
N GLU A 395 -31.70 27.86 11.36
CA GLU A 395 -31.23 28.18 9.98
C GLU A 395 -30.42 27.08 9.29
N VAL A 396 -31.04 25.93 9.02
CA VAL A 396 -30.40 24.83 8.25
C VAL A 396 -30.14 25.20 6.80
N ASP A 397 -30.94 26.09 6.21
CA ASP A 397 -30.72 26.58 4.84
C ASP A 397 -29.40 27.37 4.69
N ASN A 398 -28.82 27.84 5.81
CA ASN A 398 -27.54 28.55 5.85
C ASN A 398 -26.40 27.72 6.46
N ALA A 399 -26.63 26.42 6.76
CA ALA A 399 -25.58 25.59 7.31
C ALA A 399 -24.44 25.46 6.29
N PRO A 400 -23.19 25.80 6.67
CA PRO A 400 -22.06 25.65 5.77
C PRO A 400 -21.90 24.19 5.34
N SER A 401 -21.57 23.96 4.07
CA SER A 401 -21.22 22.61 3.58
C SER A 401 -20.06 22.06 4.40
N LEU A 402 -20.10 20.78 4.76
CA LEU A 402 -18.97 20.14 5.42
C LEU A 402 -17.90 19.80 4.37
N ILE A 403 -16.64 20.11 4.66
CA ILE A 403 -15.50 19.76 3.82
C ILE A 403 -14.69 18.67 4.51
N ARG A 404 -14.35 17.62 3.76
CA ARG A 404 -13.38 16.60 4.17
C ARG A 404 -12.33 16.44 3.10
N VAL A 405 -11.09 16.18 3.50
CA VAL A 405 -9.99 15.89 2.59
C VAL A 405 -9.52 14.47 2.88
N SER A 406 -9.35 13.67 1.83
CA SER A 406 -8.87 12.30 1.93
C SER A 406 -7.55 12.16 1.19
N PHE A 407 -6.62 11.42 1.79
CA PHE A 407 -5.38 10.93 1.20
C PHE A 407 -5.53 9.41 1.05
N SER A 408 -5.88 8.96 -0.15
CA SER A 408 -6.02 7.52 -0.48
C SER A 408 -6.97 6.77 0.46
N GLY A 409 -8.11 7.39 0.80
CA GLY A 409 -9.10 6.84 1.74
C GLY A 409 -8.97 7.37 3.16
N GLN A 410 -7.77 7.78 3.60
CA GLN A 410 -7.57 8.30 4.95
C GLN A 410 -7.95 9.78 5.06
N PHE A 411 -8.89 10.13 5.93
CA PHE A 411 -9.32 11.51 6.11
C PHE A 411 -8.33 12.33 6.94
N ALA A 412 -8.03 13.52 6.44
CA ALA A 412 -7.14 14.50 7.06
C ALA A 412 -7.86 15.45 8.01
N GLU A 413 -7.14 15.91 9.03
CA GLU A 413 -7.53 17.09 9.78
C GLU A 413 -7.46 18.31 8.86
N VAL A 414 -8.59 18.98 8.68
CA VAL A 414 -8.65 20.26 8.00
C VAL A 414 -8.33 21.35 9.02
N ILE A 415 -7.21 22.06 8.82
CA ILE A 415 -6.75 23.14 9.71
C ILE A 415 -7.46 24.45 9.35
N LYS A 416 -7.64 24.69 8.05
CA LYS A 416 -8.26 25.91 7.52
C LYS A 416 -8.91 25.63 6.17
N ALA A 417 -10.13 26.11 5.95
CA ALA A 417 -10.80 26.05 4.66
C ALA A 417 -11.30 27.44 4.24
N GLU A 418 -10.94 27.84 3.02
CA GLU A 418 -11.35 29.05 2.32
C GLU A 418 -11.88 28.66 0.93
N ASP A 419 -12.52 29.58 0.22
CA ASP A 419 -13.13 29.25 -1.08
C ASP A 419 -12.11 28.79 -2.14
N SER A 420 -10.90 29.33 -2.08
CA SER A 420 -9.81 29.02 -3.00
C SER A 420 -8.68 28.18 -2.41
N SER A 421 -8.73 27.85 -1.12
CA SER A 421 -7.68 27.04 -0.50
C SER A 421 -8.12 26.24 0.73
N ILE A 422 -7.54 25.05 0.93
CA ILE A 422 -7.70 24.25 2.15
C ILE A 422 -6.30 23.92 2.66
N LYS A 423 -6.02 24.21 3.93
CA LYS A 423 -4.82 23.75 4.63
C LYS A 423 -5.18 22.53 5.46
N VAL A 424 -4.45 21.45 5.25
CA VAL A 424 -4.65 20.17 5.94
C VAL A 424 -3.33 19.65 6.50
N ARG A 425 -3.41 18.73 7.45
CA ARG A 425 -2.28 17.90 7.89
C ARG A 425 -2.37 16.54 7.20
N VAL A 426 -1.27 16.01 6.67
CA VAL A 426 -1.24 14.62 6.15
C VAL A 426 -1.51 13.68 7.34
N PRO A 427 -2.59 12.89 7.34
CA PRO A 427 -3.04 12.15 8.52
C PRO A 427 -2.28 10.84 8.71
N ILE A 428 -2.14 10.37 9.95
CA ILE A 428 -1.72 9.00 10.26
C ILE A 428 -2.59 8.01 9.48
N GLY A 429 -1.93 7.07 8.81
CA GLY A 429 -2.56 6.06 7.96
C GLY A 429 -2.71 6.46 6.50
N ALA A 430 -2.33 7.68 6.10
CA ALA A 430 -2.27 8.06 4.70
C ALA A 430 -1.23 7.24 3.92
N SER A 431 -1.56 6.90 2.68
CA SER A 431 -0.67 6.23 1.73
C SER A 431 -0.51 7.04 0.44
N THR A 432 0.53 6.76 -0.33
CA THR A 432 0.72 7.32 -1.68
C THR A 432 -0.47 6.97 -2.56
N GLY A 433 -1.03 7.97 -3.24
CA GLY A 433 -2.20 7.77 -4.10
C GLY A 433 -2.99 9.05 -4.35
N LYS A 434 -4.32 8.95 -4.40
CA LYS A 434 -5.18 10.10 -4.73
C LYS A 434 -5.51 10.94 -3.51
N LEU A 435 -5.27 12.24 -3.64
CA LEU A 435 -5.84 13.27 -2.80
C LEU A 435 -7.20 13.73 -3.37
N VAL A 436 -8.25 13.69 -2.56
CA VAL A 436 -9.62 14.07 -2.94
C VAL A 436 -10.24 15.00 -1.89
N VAL A 437 -10.89 16.07 -2.34
CA VAL A 437 -11.72 16.94 -1.50
C VAL A 437 -13.18 16.55 -1.66
N TYR A 438 -13.86 16.22 -0.58
CA TYR A 438 -15.29 15.95 -0.54
C TYR A 438 -16.02 17.15 0.03
N LYS A 439 -17.08 17.56 -0.67
CA LYS A 439 -18.03 18.56 -0.18
C LYS A 439 -19.37 17.91 0.07
N TYR A 440 -19.85 18.02 1.31
CA TYR A 440 -21.15 17.50 1.72
C TYR A 440 -22.12 18.68 1.80
N PRO A 441 -23.07 18.81 0.86
CA PRO A 441 -24.11 19.82 0.95
C PRO A 441 -25.01 19.53 2.16
N PRO A 442 -25.49 20.56 2.88
CA PRO A 442 -26.49 20.34 3.93
C PRO A 442 -27.74 19.74 3.28
N VAL A 443 -28.19 18.59 3.78
CA VAL A 443 -29.48 18.02 3.36
C VAL A 443 -30.50 18.46 4.40
N GLY A 444 -31.56 19.16 3.96
CA GLY A 444 -32.64 19.58 4.85
C GLY A 444 -33.28 18.38 5.59
N PHE A 445 -33.87 18.64 6.75
CA PHE A 445 -34.37 17.60 7.67
C PHE A 445 -35.28 16.56 6.99
N GLY A 446 -34.94 15.28 7.15
CA GLY A 446 -35.92 14.21 7.11
C GLY A 446 -36.81 14.33 8.35
N GLY A 447 -38.00 14.92 8.21
CA GLY A 447 -38.86 15.32 9.34
C GLY A 447 -39.41 14.17 10.18
N HIS A 448 -38.61 13.57 11.07
CA HIS A 448 -39.03 12.58 12.07
C HIS A 448 -38.62 12.99 13.51
N GLY A 449 -39.11 14.14 13.97
CA GLY A 449 -39.60 14.36 15.35
C GLY A 449 -38.72 14.18 16.60
N ARG A 450 -37.48 13.66 16.54
CA ARG A 450 -36.58 13.55 17.71
C ARG A 450 -35.12 13.69 17.24
N SER A 451 -34.40 14.66 17.83
CA SER A 451 -33.04 15.15 17.52
C SER A 451 -32.74 15.45 16.05
N ALA A 452 -32.44 16.72 15.80
CA ALA A 452 -32.19 17.30 14.50
C ALA A 452 -30.72 17.09 14.07
N ASP A 453 -30.32 15.85 13.77
CA ASP A 453 -29.02 15.60 13.15
C ASP A 453 -29.08 15.94 11.67
N VAL A 454 -28.18 16.83 11.23
CA VAL A 454 -28.01 17.16 9.80
C VAL A 454 -27.44 15.93 9.10
N ILE A 455 -28.24 15.27 8.25
CA ILE A 455 -27.81 14.06 7.55
C ILE A 455 -27.11 14.47 6.25
N TYR A 456 -25.81 14.22 6.14
CA TYR A 456 -25.04 14.48 4.92
C TYR A 456 -25.09 13.26 3.99
N LEU A 457 -26.11 13.16 3.14
CA LEU A 457 -26.37 11.93 2.38
C LEU A 457 -25.54 11.76 1.10
N ASN A 458 -25.02 12.83 0.50
CA ASN A 458 -24.29 12.74 -0.77
C ASN A 458 -23.06 13.66 -0.77
N SER A 459 -21.86 13.08 -0.76
CA SER A 459 -20.63 13.86 -1.00
C SER A 459 -20.45 14.14 -2.49
N VAL A 460 -20.01 15.36 -2.83
CA VAL A 460 -19.50 15.65 -4.18
C VAL A 460 -17.97 15.68 -4.14
N PRO A 461 -17.28 14.70 -4.74
CA PRO A 461 -15.82 14.67 -4.77
C PRO A 461 -15.27 15.70 -5.76
N SER A 462 -14.05 16.17 -5.51
CA SER A 462 -13.25 16.92 -6.47
C SER A 462 -12.63 15.99 -7.50
N ASN A 463 -12.02 16.55 -8.54
CA ASN A 463 -10.98 15.82 -9.27
C ASN A 463 -9.93 15.31 -8.27
N SER A 464 -9.40 14.11 -8.52
CA SER A 464 -8.30 13.55 -7.75
C SER A 464 -6.96 14.10 -8.24
N VAL A 465 -6.01 14.31 -7.33
CA VAL A 465 -4.63 14.67 -7.65
C VAL A 465 -3.70 13.66 -7.00
N ASP A 466 -2.66 13.23 -7.73
CA ASP A 466 -1.65 12.33 -7.16
C ASP A 466 -0.88 13.03 -6.04
N PHE A 467 -0.68 12.30 -4.94
CA PHE A 467 0.10 12.74 -3.80
C PHE A 467 0.96 11.59 -3.29
N THR A 468 2.25 11.85 -3.09
CA THR A 468 3.21 10.86 -2.59
C THR A 468 3.40 11.04 -1.09
N VAL A 469 3.06 10.02 -0.30
CA VAL A 469 3.41 9.99 1.11
C VAL A 469 4.84 9.47 1.24
N THR A 470 5.74 10.32 1.74
CA THR A 470 7.18 10.00 1.82
C THR A 470 7.59 9.38 3.16
N THR A 471 6.66 9.31 4.12
CA THR A 471 6.90 8.68 5.41
C THR A 471 7.20 7.20 5.26
N GLN A 472 8.24 6.74 5.96
CA GLN A 472 8.54 5.32 6.06
C GLN A 472 7.61 4.64 7.07
N PHE A 473 7.04 3.52 6.65
CA PHE A 473 6.22 2.65 7.48
C PHE A 473 6.97 1.35 7.82
N GLY A 474 6.49 0.65 8.83
CA GLY A 474 7.05 -0.61 9.31
C GLY A 474 7.62 -0.51 10.71
N LEU A 475 8.08 -1.64 11.21
CA LEU A 475 8.73 -1.78 12.51
C LEU A 475 10.18 -2.23 12.32
N PHE A 476 11.07 -1.81 13.21
CA PHE A 476 12.43 -2.34 13.20
C PHE A 476 12.45 -3.73 13.78
N ALA A 477 12.84 -4.69 12.97
CA ALA A 477 12.96 -6.08 13.35
C ALA A 477 14.41 -6.43 13.65
N SER A 478 14.63 -7.08 14.78
CA SER A 478 15.88 -7.76 15.14
C SER A 478 15.60 -9.26 15.16
N TRP A 479 16.03 -9.94 14.11
CA TRP A 479 15.82 -11.38 13.92
C TRP A 479 16.98 -12.17 14.49
N HIS A 480 16.66 -13.26 15.18
CA HIS A 480 17.61 -14.18 15.79
C HIS A 480 17.33 -15.62 15.32
N ASN A 481 18.36 -16.27 14.82
CA ASN A 481 18.37 -17.67 14.45
C ASN A 481 18.68 -18.52 15.69
N LEU A 482 17.65 -19.14 16.25
CA LEU A 482 17.75 -19.89 17.49
C LEU A 482 18.08 -21.37 17.26
N GLN A 483 18.86 -21.70 16.22
CA GLN A 483 19.25 -23.09 15.96
C GLN A 483 20.01 -23.69 17.16
N GLY A 484 19.41 -24.70 17.80
CA GLY A 484 19.96 -25.34 19.00
C GLY A 484 19.66 -24.62 20.33
N TRP A 485 18.86 -23.55 20.29
CA TRP A 485 18.39 -22.84 21.47
C TRP A 485 16.93 -23.18 21.75
N SER A 486 16.61 -23.43 23.02
CA SER A 486 15.23 -23.55 23.51
C SER A 486 15.00 -22.47 24.56
N ASN A 487 13.79 -21.91 24.62
CA ASN A 487 13.42 -20.88 25.60
C ASN A 487 14.26 -19.59 25.54
N TYR A 488 14.52 -19.05 24.35
CA TYR A 488 15.12 -17.72 24.22
C TYR A 488 14.21 -16.65 24.86
N ASP A 489 14.79 -15.76 25.66
CA ASP A 489 14.08 -14.61 26.26
C ASP A 489 14.90 -13.34 25.99
N PHE A 490 14.23 -12.32 25.45
CA PHE A 490 14.83 -11.03 25.07
C PHE A 490 15.31 -10.19 26.27
N ILE A 491 15.12 -10.65 27.51
CA ILE A 491 15.51 -9.92 28.72
C ILE A 491 17.03 -9.70 28.80
N ASP A 492 17.84 -10.54 28.15
CA ASP A 492 19.29 -10.42 28.15
C ASP A 492 19.87 -10.38 26.72
N GLU A 493 19.83 -9.19 26.10
CA GLU A 493 20.41 -8.91 24.77
C GLU A 493 21.91 -9.25 24.68
N SER A 494 22.62 -9.35 25.82
CA SER A 494 24.04 -9.70 25.81
C SER A 494 24.31 -11.16 25.44
N VAL A 495 23.27 -12.01 25.49
CA VAL A 495 23.40 -13.45 25.26
C VAL A 495 23.52 -13.79 23.78
N HIS A 496 22.85 -13.03 22.89
CA HIS A 496 22.91 -13.26 21.45
C HIS A 496 22.60 -11.98 20.67
N ALA A 497 23.58 -11.48 19.93
CA ALA A 497 23.35 -10.41 18.96
C ALA A 497 22.40 -10.89 17.84
N PRO A 498 21.55 -10.01 17.28
CA PRO A 498 20.68 -10.35 16.16
C PRO A 498 21.48 -10.70 14.90
N ASP A 499 21.01 -11.68 14.15
CA ASP A 499 21.57 -12.10 12.88
C ASP A 499 21.20 -11.12 11.76
N VAL A 500 19.99 -10.56 11.81
CA VAL A 500 19.48 -9.59 10.84
C VAL A 500 18.78 -8.46 11.57
N VAL A 501 19.13 -7.21 11.26
CA VAL A 501 18.43 -6.02 11.75
C VAL A 501 18.00 -5.18 10.55
N ARG A 502 16.70 -5.02 10.33
CA ARG A 502 16.15 -4.22 9.22
C ARG A 502 14.78 -3.63 9.54
N LEU A 503 14.33 -2.69 8.72
CA LEU A 503 12.97 -2.18 8.76
C LEU A 503 12.05 -3.16 8.01
N GLU A 504 11.08 -3.74 8.70
CA GLU A 504 10.06 -4.61 8.10
C GLU A 504 8.80 -3.80 7.80
N ARG A 505 8.57 -3.50 6.52
CA ARG A 505 7.34 -2.80 6.07
C ARG A 505 6.12 -3.69 6.22
N GLU A 506 6.29 -4.98 5.95
CA GLU A 506 5.25 -6.01 6.00
C GLU A 506 5.60 -7.03 7.09
N PHE A 507 5.70 -6.56 8.34
CA PHE A 507 6.08 -7.42 9.47
C PHE A 507 5.01 -8.46 9.86
N MET A 508 3.81 -8.34 9.28
CA MET A 508 2.72 -9.29 9.44
C MET A 508 2.81 -10.35 8.34
N PHE A 509 2.70 -11.60 8.72
CA PHE A 509 2.79 -12.75 7.82
C PHE A 509 1.78 -13.82 8.26
N GLU A 510 1.19 -14.52 7.30
CA GLU A 510 0.23 -15.59 7.59
C GLU A 510 0.94 -16.90 7.85
N THR A 511 2.01 -17.14 7.08
CA THR A 511 2.83 -18.34 7.16
C THR A 511 4.31 -18.00 7.27
N ARG A 512 5.09 -18.99 7.68
CA ARG A 512 6.53 -18.88 7.82
C ARG A 512 7.26 -18.76 6.49
N ASP A 513 6.64 -19.26 5.42
CA ASP A 513 7.20 -19.21 4.07
C ASP A 513 7.22 -17.79 3.50
N ASP A 514 6.37 -16.91 4.03
CA ASP A 514 6.33 -15.48 3.70
C ASP A 514 7.57 -14.73 4.21
N ILE A 515 8.39 -15.36 5.07
CA ILE A 515 9.61 -14.77 5.63
C ILE A 515 10.80 -15.03 4.70
N GLU A 516 11.37 -13.94 4.16
CA GLU A 516 12.57 -13.98 3.31
C GLU A 516 13.88 -14.03 4.11
N HIS A 517 14.13 -15.14 4.82
CA HIS A 517 15.38 -15.35 5.58
C HIS A 517 16.04 -16.70 5.33
N PRO A 518 17.38 -16.77 5.30
CA PRO A 518 18.11 -18.02 5.02
C PRO A 518 17.99 -19.05 6.15
N PHE A 519 17.56 -18.63 7.33
CA PHE A 519 17.36 -19.48 8.51
C PHE A 519 15.89 -19.61 8.89
N ARG A 520 14.97 -19.36 7.95
CA ARG A 520 13.52 -19.42 8.20
C ARG A 520 13.03 -20.81 8.62
N ASP A 521 13.81 -21.88 8.53
CA ASP A 521 13.39 -23.22 8.99
C ASP A 521 13.85 -23.57 10.42
N ASN A 522 14.68 -22.72 11.05
CA ASN A 522 15.18 -22.90 12.41
C ASN A 522 14.29 -22.20 13.43
N PRO A 523 14.20 -22.59 14.71
CA PRO A 523 13.53 -21.77 15.72
C PRO A 523 13.91 -20.27 15.61
N LEU A 524 12.93 -19.37 15.69
CA LEU A 524 13.13 -17.93 15.45
C LEU A 524 12.73 -17.13 16.67
N ALA A 525 13.50 -16.07 16.89
CA ALA A 525 13.09 -14.92 17.68
C ALA A 525 13.05 -13.70 16.77
N CYS A 526 12.05 -12.84 16.96
CA CYS A 526 12.07 -11.49 16.43
C CYS A 526 11.65 -10.48 17.50
N HIS A 527 12.44 -9.43 17.64
CA HIS A 527 12.05 -8.23 18.38
C HIS A 527 11.69 -7.14 17.38
N TRP A 528 10.44 -6.69 17.39
CA TRP A 528 10.02 -5.51 16.69
C TRP A 528 9.95 -4.30 17.62
N GLU A 529 10.47 -3.17 17.17
CA GLU A 529 10.39 -1.89 17.86
C GLU A 529 9.85 -0.79 16.94
N GLY A 530 8.97 0.05 17.46
CA GLY A 530 8.44 1.19 16.73
C GLY A 530 7.34 1.93 17.47
N LYS A 531 6.34 2.37 16.71
CA LYS A 531 5.15 3.05 17.18
C LYS A 531 3.94 2.57 16.39
N LEU A 532 2.81 2.48 17.06
CA LEU A 532 1.49 2.39 16.44
C LEU A 532 0.92 3.81 16.33
N GLY A 533 0.68 4.26 15.11
CA GLY A 533 -0.08 5.47 14.85
C GLY A 533 -1.57 5.20 14.99
N VAL A 534 -2.25 6.06 15.74
CA VAL A 534 -3.69 6.04 15.97
C VAL A 534 -4.29 7.19 15.18
N PRO A 535 -5.01 6.92 14.06
CA PRO A 535 -5.64 7.98 13.27
C PRO A 535 -6.72 8.72 14.06
N ALA A 536 -6.99 9.98 13.69
CA ALA A 536 -8.19 10.64 14.14
C ALA A 536 -9.44 9.86 13.70
N ASN A 537 -10.48 9.80 14.55
CA ASN A 537 -11.73 9.08 14.26
C ASN A 537 -11.53 7.59 13.99
N TRP A 538 -10.52 6.95 14.60
CA TRP A 538 -10.28 5.52 14.42
C TRP A 538 -11.50 4.67 14.79
N VAL A 539 -12.30 5.13 15.77
CA VAL A 539 -13.63 4.61 16.11
C VAL A 539 -14.60 5.75 16.35
N SER A 540 -15.90 5.49 16.27
CA SER A 540 -16.92 6.51 16.52
C SER A 540 -16.91 6.96 17.98
N GLU A 541 -17.50 8.12 18.27
CA GLU A 541 -17.62 8.61 19.65
C GLU A 541 -18.41 7.60 20.51
N GLY A 542 -17.82 7.18 21.64
CA GLY A 542 -18.39 6.17 22.53
C GLY A 542 -18.00 4.72 22.22
N GLU A 543 -17.36 4.46 21.08
CA GLU A 543 -16.82 3.14 20.74
C GLU A 543 -15.39 2.96 21.31
N ILE A 544 -15.00 1.70 21.45
CA ILE A 544 -13.65 1.31 21.88
C ILE A 544 -13.00 0.47 20.77
N ALA A 545 -11.80 0.87 20.36
CA ALA A 545 -10.93 0.02 19.55
C ALA A 545 -10.13 -0.90 20.47
N LEU A 546 -10.15 -2.19 20.16
CA LEU A 546 -9.19 -3.15 20.68
C LEU A 546 -8.19 -3.47 19.57
N VAL A 547 -6.90 -3.33 19.88
CA VAL A 547 -5.81 -3.78 19.01
C VAL A 547 -5.38 -5.17 19.49
N ARG A 548 -5.60 -6.18 18.66
CA ARG A 548 -5.30 -7.58 18.96
C ARG A 548 -4.11 -8.07 18.15
N PHE A 549 -3.10 -8.57 18.83
CA PHE A 549 -1.97 -9.29 18.25
C PHE A 549 -2.26 -10.79 18.30
N GLN A 550 -2.11 -11.49 17.19
CA GLN A 550 -2.39 -12.92 17.05
C GLN A 550 -1.17 -13.66 16.50
N THR A 551 -0.79 -14.79 17.10
CA THR A 551 0.31 -15.62 16.56
C THR A 551 0.20 -17.10 16.92
N TYR A 552 0.98 -17.93 16.24
CA TYR A 552 1.33 -19.30 16.63
C TYR A 552 2.72 -19.29 17.29
N GLY A 553 2.77 -18.93 18.57
CA GLY A 553 4.01 -18.70 19.30
C GLY A 553 3.81 -17.93 20.61
N ARG A 554 4.92 -17.62 21.28
CA ARG A 554 4.92 -16.73 22.46
C ARG A 554 4.97 -15.29 21.98
N LEU A 555 4.19 -14.43 22.63
CA LEU A 555 4.21 -12.98 22.45
C LEU A 555 4.47 -12.30 23.78
N ARG A 556 5.30 -11.26 23.75
CA ARG A 556 5.28 -10.19 24.75
C ARG A 556 5.16 -8.88 23.99
N VAL A 557 4.08 -8.16 24.23
CA VAL A 557 3.80 -6.90 23.54
C VAL A 557 3.78 -5.79 24.57
N LYS A 558 4.45 -4.69 24.25
CA LYS A 558 4.32 -3.42 24.95
C LYS A 558 3.70 -2.40 24.01
N LEU A 559 2.54 -1.86 24.37
CA LEU A 559 1.86 -0.80 23.63
C LEU A 559 1.58 0.37 24.56
N GLY A 560 2.18 1.52 24.28
CA GLY A 560 2.25 2.64 25.20
C GLY A 560 2.94 2.22 26.51
N ASP A 561 2.25 2.44 27.63
CA ASP A 561 2.73 2.07 28.96
C ASP A 561 2.28 0.67 29.41
N GLN A 562 1.45 -0.01 28.60
CA GLN A 562 0.95 -1.34 28.94
C GLN A 562 1.85 -2.43 28.35
N MET A 563 2.23 -3.40 29.18
CA MET A 563 2.90 -4.63 28.74
C MET A 563 2.02 -5.83 29.05
N ARG A 564 1.92 -6.76 28.10
CA ARG A 564 1.21 -8.03 28.23
C ARG A 564 2.04 -9.14 27.60
N GLU A 565 1.96 -10.35 28.14
CA GLU A 565 2.65 -11.52 27.58
C GLU A 565 1.77 -12.77 27.64
N THR A 566 2.01 -13.68 26.70
CA THR A 566 1.41 -15.01 26.70
C THR A 566 2.35 -16.00 27.38
N ASN A 567 1.78 -17.05 27.96
CA ASN A 567 2.58 -18.15 28.50
C ASN A 567 3.36 -18.83 27.39
N ALA A 568 4.56 -19.33 27.69
CA ALA A 568 5.31 -20.17 26.77
C ALA A 568 4.48 -21.40 26.41
N GLN A 569 4.24 -21.63 25.11
CA GLN A 569 3.57 -22.83 24.66
C GLN A 569 4.56 -24.00 24.71
N THR A 570 4.38 -24.89 25.68
CA THR A 570 5.14 -26.14 25.74
C THR A 570 4.44 -27.21 24.91
N GLY A 571 5.09 -27.71 23.85
CA GLY A 571 4.71 -29.00 23.23
C GLY A 571 4.00 -28.95 21.88
N GLY A 572 4.49 -28.16 20.93
CA GLY A 572 4.03 -28.23 19.52
C GLY A 572 2.55 -27.94 19.29
N SER A 573 1.90 -27.24 20.23
CA SER A 573 0.51 -26.81 20.05
C SER A 573 0.44 -25.75 18.95
N PHE A 574 -0.59 -25.86 18.10
CA PHE A 574 -0.95 -24.87 17.09
C PHE A 574 -2.02 -23.90 17.61
N ASP A 575 -2.15 -23.75 18.93
CA ASP A 575 -3.15 -22.85 19.50
C ASP A 575 -2.77 -21.40 19.19
N LEU A 576 -3.71 -20.67 18.59
CA LEU A 576 -3.57 -19.24 18.34
C LEU A 576 -3.49 -18.50 19.68
N THR A 577 -2.37 -17.82 19.94
CA THR A 577 -2.26 -16.92 21.08
C THR A 577 -2.71 -15.52 20.70
N THR A 578 -3.37 -14.83 21.63
CA THR A 578 -3.84 -13.47 21.41
C THR A 578 -3.48 -12.54 22.56
N ILE A 579 -3.13 -11.30 22.25
CA ILE A 579 -2.97 -10.20 23.21
C ILE A 579 -3.78 -9.01 22.73
N ASP A 580 -4.70 -8.52 23.57
CA ASP A 580 -5.56 -7.38 23.26
C ASP A 580 -5.09 -6.14 24.02
N PHE A 581 -5.18 -4.97 23.41
CA PHE A 581 -4.99 -3.67 24.04
C PHE A 581 -6.17 -2.76 23.76
N GLU A 582 -6.64 -2.07 24.78
CA GLU A 582 -7.64 -1.02 24.62
C GLU A 582 -6.95 0.26 24.12
N VAL A 583 -7.37 0.77 22.97
CA VAL A 583 -6.90 2.04 22.44
C VAL A 583 -8.09 3.00 22.35
N ARG A 584 -8.05 4.05 23.17
CA ARG A 584 -9.09 5.08 23.20
C ARG A 584 -8.82 6.14 22.16
N ASN A 585 -9.88 6.54 21.48
CA ASN A 585 -9.83 7.51 20.40
C ASN A 585 -10.32 8.88 20.90
N HIS A 586 -9.42 9.83 20.99
CA HIS A 586 -9.78 11.23 21.17
C HIS A 586 -9.05 12.14 20.19
N GLU A 587 -7.76 11.89 19.95
CA GLU A 587 -6.91 12.69 19.05
C GLU A 587 -5.95 11.79 18.29
N GLU A 588 -5.45 12.27 17.15
CA GLU A 588 -4.41 11.60 16.38
C GLU A 588 -3.11 11.57 17.19
N HIS A 589 -2.54 10.39 17.44
CA HIS A 589 -1.34 10.25 18.26
C HIS A 589 -0.55 8.97 17.94
N TYR A 590 0.65 8.85 18.52
CA TYR A 590 1.50 7.67 18.41
C TYR A 590 1.63 6.98 19.77
N LEU A 591 1.55 5.66 19.77
CA LEU A 591 1.83 4.82 20.93
C LEU A 591 3.14 4.06 20.69
N PRO A 592 4.16 4.18 21.57
CA PRO A 592 5.33 3.32 21.53
C PRO A 592 4.93 1.84 21.46
N LEU A 593 5.58 1.07 20.59
CA LEU A 593 5.27 -0.33 20.35
C LEU A 593 6.56 -1.15 20.40
N SER A 594 6.53 -2.24 21.16
CA SER A 594 7.53 -3.30 21.10
C SER A 594 6.83 -4.65 21.10
N ILE A 595 7.31 -5.57 20.27
CA ILE A 595 6.78 -6.93 20.12
C ILE A 595 7.96 -7.88 20.19
N ASP A 596 8.03 -8.67 21.26
CA ASP A 596 8.90 -9.83 21.33
C ASP A 596 8.09 -11.04 20.88
N TRP A 597 8.62 -11.76 19.90
CA TRP A 597 8.02 -12.96 19.36
C TRP A 597 9.02 -14.08 19.29
N THR A 598 8.60 -15.27 19.69
CA THR A 598 9.40 -16.49 19.55
C THR A 598 8.52 -17.63 19.04
N SER A 599 8.99 -18.35 18.04
CA SER A 599 8.34 -19.57 17.53
C SER A 599 9.34 -20.72 17.38
N GLU A 600 9.00 -21.85 18.00
CA GLU A 600 9.75 -23.11 17.93
C GLU A 600 9.27 -24.02 16.78
N SER A 601 8.19 -23.67 16.08
CA SER A 601 7.51 -24.55 15.10
C SER A 601 7.53 -24.00 13.67
N GLY A 602 7.28 -24.88 12.69
CA GLY A 602 7.07 -24.49 11.29
C GLY A 602 5.81 -23.65 11.06
N ALA A 603 4.82 -23.71 11.96
CA ALA A 603 3.70 -22.78 11.93
C ALA A 603 4.11 -21.48 12.63
N ALA A 604 4.25 -20.42 11.85
CA ALA A 604 4.52 -19.07 12.31
C ALA A 604 3.62 -18.13 11.53
N GLY A 605 2.93 -17.24 12.23
CA GLY A 605 2.14 -16.16 11.66
C GLY A 605 2.03 -15.05 12.69
N LEU A 606 2.10 -13.80 12.28
CA LEU A 606 1.85 -12.65 13.15
C LEU A 606 0.83 -11.75 12.47
N LYS A 607 -0.33 -11.59 13.08
CA LYS A 607 -1.40 -10.73 12.58
C LYS A 607 -1.77 -9.71 13.64
N VAL A 608 -1.93 -8.45 13.23
CA VAL A 608 -2.48 -7.41 14.09
C VAL A 608 -3.83 -6.99 13.53
N VAL A 609 -4.87 -7.09 14.34
CA VAL A 609 -6.23 -6.74 13.95
C VAL A 609 -6.80 -5.65 14.86
N LYS A 610 -7.59 -4.77 14.27
CA LYS A 610 -8.52 -3.89 14.95
C LYS A 610 -9.81 -4.64 15.21
N MET A 611 -10.34 -4.45 16.39
CA MET A 611 -11.66 -4.91 16.78
C MET A 611 -12.43 -3.72 17.31
N VAL A 612 -13.55 -3.39 16.68
CA VAL A 612 -14.46 -2.35 17.18
C VAL A 612 -15.62 -3.02 17.88
N SER A 613 -15.80 -2.69 19.16
CA SER A 613 -16.95 -3.14 19.94
C SER A 613 -17.97 -2.00 20.01
N GLY A 614 -19.11 -2.18 19.35
CA GLY A 614 -20.28 -1.34 19.55
C GLY A 614 -21.16 -1.95 20.64
N GLY A 615 -21.26 -1.27 21.77
CA GLY A 615 -22.15 -1.68 22.85
C GLY A 615 -22.23 -0.58 23.90
N GLU A 616 -23.44 -0.25 24.36
CA GLU A 616 -23.58 0.57 25.56
C GLU A 616 -22.87 -0.17 26.70
N ILE A 617 -21.97 0.53 27.40
CA ILE A 617 -21.45 0.06 28.68
C ILE A 617 -22.65 0.05 29.64
N LEU A 618 -23.40 -1.05 29.64
CA LEU A 618 -24.38 -1.32 30.66
C LEU A 618 -23.56 -1.61 31.92
N ASP A 619 -23.54 -0.62 32.83
CA ASP A 619 -23.06 -0.74 34.21
C ASP A 619 -23.87 -1.84 34.92
N SER A 620 -23.60 -3.08 34.57
CA SER A 620 -24.12 -4.26 35.22
C SER A 620 -23.22 -4.53 36.44
N PRO A 621 -23.79 -4.68 37.64
CA PRO A 621 -23.04 -5.01 38.85
C PRO A 621 -22.44 -6.42 38.70
N GLY A 622 -21.26 -6.51 38.08
CA GLY A 622 -20.64 -7.75 37.65
C GLY A 622 -19.48 -7.57 36.67
N GLY A 623 -19.36 -6.41 36.01
CA GLY A 623 -18.15 -6.01 35.28
C GLY A 623 -17.84 -6.81 34.00
N GLN A 624 -18.79 -7.62 33.51
CA GLN A 624 -18.67 -8.25 32.19
C GLN A 624 -19.45 -7.41 31.19
N THR A 625 -18.72 -6.61 30.41
CA THR A 625 -19.25 -5.95 29.22
C THR A 625 -19.57 -7.03 28.20
N GLU A 626 -20.84 -7.21 27.87
CA GLU A 626 -21.25 -8.12 26.80
C GLU A 626 -20.92 -7.43 25.46
N VAL A 627 -19.88 -7.90 24.78
CA VAL A 627 -19.50 -7.43 23.44
C VAL A 627 -20.51 -8.01 22.45
N ILE A 628 -21.39 -7.17 21.91
CA ILE A 628 -22.55 -7.62 21.13
C ILE A 628 -22.18 -7.88 19.67
N TRP A 629 -21.15 -7.22 19.14
CA TRP A 629 -20.56 -7.48 17.82
C TRP A 629 -19.13 -6.96 17.75
N THR A 630 -18.31 -7.65 16.95
CA THR A 630 -16.92 -7.29 16.68
C THR A 630 -16.67 -7.28 15.19
N GLU A 631 -16.49 -6.10 14.60
CA GLU A 631 -15.85 -6.01 13.29
C GLU A 631 -14.36 -6.26 13.47
N ILE A 632 -13.80 -7.22 12.73
CA ILE A 632 -12.38 -7.56 12.77
C ILE A 632 -11.75 -7.10 11.47
N GLU A 633 -10.85 -6.14 11.55
CA GLU A 633 -10.14 -5.58 10.41
C GLU A 633 -8.63 -5.79 10.61
N THR A 634 -7.92 -6.31 9.62
CA THR A 634 -6.44 -6.35 9.70
C THR A 634 -5.90 -4.93 9.69
N LEU A 635 -5.04 -4.58 10.65
CA LEU A 635 -4.42 -3.26 10.65
C LEU A 635 -3.49 -3.12 9.46
N GLN A 636 -3.58 -1.99 8.78
CA GLN A 636 -2.72 -1.69 7.64
C GLN A 636 -1.30 -1.36 8.10
N ALA A 637 -0.29 -1.76 7.32
CA ALA A 637 1.12 -1.51 7.60
C ALA A 637 1.45 -0.01 7.80
N GLN A 638 0.70 0.87 7.14
CA GLN A 638 0.80 2.34 7.23
C GLN A 638 0.46 2.94 8.62
N LEU A 639 0.00 2.11 9.56
CA LEU A 639 -0.20 2.50 10.95
C LEU A 639 1.01 2.16 11.83
N PHE A 640 2.02 1.49 11.31
CA PHE A 640 3.21 1.11 12.04
C PHE A 640 4.39 1.97 11.59
N PHE A 641 5.07 2.55 12.56
CA PHE A 641 6.14 3.52 12.33
C PHE A 641 7.40 3.07 13.07
N PRO A 642 8.59 3.40 12.56
CA PRO A 642 9.82 3.19 13.30
C PRO A 642 9.90 4.04 14.60
N PRO A 643 10.74 3.67 15.59
CA PRO A 643 10.81 4.29 16.91
C PRO A 643 11.35 5.72 16.82
N VAL A 644 12.34 5.93 15.97
CA VAL A 644 12.72 7.24 15.47
C VAL A 644 12.11 7.35 14.08
N VAL A 645 11.32 8.37 13.84
CA VAL A 645 10.93 8.76 12.48
C VAL A 645 12.03 9.70 12.01
N PRO A 646 12.98 9.30 11.12
CA PRO A 646 13.50 10.27 10.19
C PRO A 646 12.41 10.52 9.14
N PRO A 647 12.24 11.78 8.74
CA PRO A 647 11.42 12.23 7.61
C PRO A 647 11.64 11.39 6.34
N LYS A 648 12.91 11.02 6.08
CA LYS A 648 13.35 10.43 4.82
C LYS A 648 14.72 9.77 5.02
N PRO A 649 15.02 8.64 4.34
CA PRO A 649 16.35 8.04 4.38
C PRO A 649 17.42 9.05 3.93
N PRO A 650 18.66 8.97 4.46
CA PRO A 650 19.73 9.79 3.93
C PRO A 650 19.89 9.51 2.44
N VAL A 651 20.23 10.52 1.65
CA VAL A 651 20.44 10.37 0.20
C VAL A 651 21.86 10.78 -0.11
N ILE A 652 22.62 9.86 -0.71
CA ILE A 652 23.94 10.19 -1.26
C ILE A 652 23.72 10.87 -2.61
N LEU A 653 24.03 12.16 -2.68
CA LEU A 653 23.77 13.01 -3.85
C LEU A 653 24.87 12.90 -4.89
N SER A 654 26.13 12.81 -4.44
CA SER A 654 27.29 12.73 -5.33
C SER A 654 28.49 12.12 -4.62
N ALA A 655 29.43 11.58 -5.39
CA ALA A 655 30.78 11.25 -4.93
C ALA A 655 31.80 11.73 -5.98
N LYS A 656 32.96 12.22 -5.53
CA LYS A 656 34.00 12.82 -6.36
C LYS A 656 35.39 12.43 -5.84
N PRO A 657 36.24 11.81 -6.67
CA PRO A 657 37.61 11.51 -6.26
C PRO A 657 38.40 12.81 -6.03
N ILE A 658 39.23 12.83 -4.99
CA ILE A 658 40.20 13.90 -4.75
C ILE A 658 41.54 13.44 -5.35
N PHE A 659 42.16 14.30 -6.17
CA PHE A 659 43.47 14.06 -6.78
C PHE A 659 44.52 14.89 -6.06
N GLU A 660 45.70 14.31 -5.82
CA GLU A 660 46.85 15.07 -5.35
C GLU A 660 47.27 16.10 -6.42
N GLU A 661 47.83 17.22 -5.97
CA GLU A 661 48.25 18.30 -6.86
C GLU A 661 49.29 17.78 -7.88
N GLY A 662 48.92 17.79 -9.16
CA GLY A 662 49.76 17.28 -10.27
C GLY A 662 49.44 15.84 -10.70
N GLN A 663 48.56 15.12 -9.99
CA GLN A 663 48.09 13.80 -10.41
C GLN A 663 46.98 13.95 -11.45
N GLN A 664 47.21 13.50 -12.69
CA GLN A 664 46.15 13.48 -13.70
C GLN A 664 45.09 12.43 -13.38
N PRO A 665 43.81 12.69 -13.71
CA PRO A 665 42.78 11.67 -13.62
C PRO A 665 43.20 10.43 -14.42
N PRO A 666 43.02 9.22 -13.88
CA PRO A 666 43.24 8.00 -14.63
C PRO A 666 42.55 8.05 -15.99
N LEU A 667 43.31 7.80 -17.05
CA LEU A 667 42.75 7.50 -18.35
C LEU A 667 42.16 6.09 -18.28
N LEU A 668 40.84 6.00 -18.12
CA LEU A 668 40.14 4.73 -18.18
C LEU A 668 39.99 4.26 -19.63
N PRO A 669 40.10 2.96 -19.91
CA PRO A 669 40.10 2.41 -21.27
C PRO A 669 38.72 2.41 -21.94
N PHE A 670 37.65 2.78 -21.23
CA PHE A 670 36.27 2.81 -21.72
C PHE A 670 35.58 4.14 -21.43
N ALA A 671 34.50 4.43 -22.18
CA ALA A 671 33.67 5.60 -21.93
C ALA A 671 33.04 5.48 -20.54
N LEU A 672 33.42 6.39 -19.64
CA LEU A 672 32.87 6.48 -18.30
C LEU A 672 31.35 6.62 -18.34
N ASN A 673 30.64 5.80 -17.57
CA ASN A 673 29.28 6.15 -17.19
C ASN A 673 29.40 7.41 -16.30
N THR A 674 29.03 8.56 -16.86
CA THR A 674 29.17 9.85 -16.16
C THR A 674 28.31 9.94 -14.90
N THR A 675 27.40 9.00 -14.67
CA THR A 675 26.60 8.91 -13.44
C THR A 675 27.28 8.12 -12.32
N ARG A 676 28.41 7.42 -12.58
CA ARG A 676 29.16 6.65 -11.57
C ARG A 676 30.60 7.14 -11.49
N PRO A 677 30.99 7.85 -10.41
CA PRO A 677 32.34 8.33 -10.26
C PRO A 677 33.29 7.16 -10.02
N SER A 678 34.47 7.22 -10.63
CA SER A 678 35.48 6.15 -10.55
C SER A 678 36.53 6.50 -9.51
N ILE A 679 36.71 5.65 -8.50
CA ILE A 679 37.50 5.89 -7.29
C ILE A 679 38.39 4.66 -7.01
N ARG A 680 39.68 4.87 -6.74
CA ARG A 680 40.61 3.76 -6.42
C ARG A 680 40.50 3.36 -4.96
N GLU A 681 40.70 2.07 -4.68
CA GLU A 681 40.96 1.62 -3.32
C GLU A 681 42.16 2.39 -2.72
N GLY A 682 42.01 2.87 -1.49
CA GLY A 682 42.97 3.75 -0.82
C GLY A 682 42.93 5.22 -1.25
N GLN A 683 42.12 5.60 -2.25
CA GLN A 683 41.99 6.99 -2.67
C GLN A 683 41.04 7.77 -1.75
N VAL A 684 41.41 9.02 -1.46
CA VAL A 684 40.54 9.95 -0.76
C VAL A 684 39.50 10.51 -1.73
N PHE A 685 38.24 10.53 -1.32
CA PHE A 685 37.15 11.09 -2.08
C PHE A 685 36.23 11.93 -1.19
N GLU A 686 35.48 12.81 -1.83
CA GLU A 686 34.44 13.61 -1.22
C GLU A 686 33.08 13.11 -1.69
N PHE A 687 32.08 13.11 -0.83
CA PHE A 687 30.71 12.82 -1.21
C PHE A 687 29.74 13.72 -0.46
N ASP A 688 28.68 14.11 -1.15
CA ASP A 688 27.60 14.92 -0.58
C ASP A 688 26.46 14.00 -0.18
N MET A 689 26.01 14.14 1.06
CA MET A 689 24.88 13.38 1.59
C MET A 689 23.86 14.32 2.19
N GLU A 690 22.61 14.23 1.73
CA GLU A 690 21.49 14.92 2.35
C GLU A 690 20.89 14.05 3.45
N VAL A 691 20.84 14.60 4.66
CA VAL A 691 20.28 13.97 5.85
C VAL A 691 19.00 14.70 6.23
N PHE A 692 17.93 13.97 6.52
CA PHE A 692 16.63 14.56 6.87
C PHE A 692 16.29 14.23 8.33
N GLY A 693 15.67 15.17 9.03
CA GLY A 693 15.42 15.00 10.46
C GLY A 693 15.07 16.28 11.21
N ASN A 694 14.58 16.10 12.43
CA ASN A 694 14.63 17.15 13.44
C ASN A 694 16.09 17.41 13.88
N ALA A 695 16.31 18.41 14.73
CA ALA A 695 17.67 18.78 15.17
C ALA A 695 18.45 17.64 15.85
N GLU A 696 17.77 16.71 16.52
CA GLU A 696 18.38 15.55 17.18
C GLU A 696 18.86 14.51 16.16
N VAL A 697 18.00 14.16 15.20
CA VAL A 697 18.34 13.26 14.08
C VAL A 697 19.46 13.86 13.22
N LEU A 698 19.41 15.16 12.96
CA LEU A 698 20.45 15.89 12.25
C LEU A 698 21.75 16.04 13.05
N ALA A 699 21.78 15.71 14.33
CA ALA A 699 23.01 15.65 15.13
C ALA A 699 23.58 14.22 15.24
N ALA A 700 22.78 13.19 14.93
CA ALA A 700 23.21 11.81 15.04
C ALA A 700 24.32 11.47 14.01
N PRO A 701 25.26 10.57 14.38
CA PRO A 701 26.26 10.06 13.46
C PRO A 701 25.58 9.19 12.37
N VAL A 702 26.16 9.21 11.18
CA VAL A 702 25.72 8.36 10.06
C VAL A 702 26.74 7.24 9.91
N ASN A 703 26.31 6.00 9.98
CA ASN A 703 27.18 4.87 9.65
C ASN A 703 27.21 4.73 8.13
N ILE A 704 28.39 4.85 7.53
CA ILE A 704 28.54 4.73 6.08
C ILE A 704 29.29 3.45 5.80
N THR A 705 28.83 2.68 4.83
CA THR A 705 29.47 1.44 4.39
C THR A 705 29.67 1.47 2.89
N VAL A 706 30.72 0.80 2.41
CA VAL A 706 30.87 0.46 0.99
C VAL A 706 30.93 -1.05 0.87
N ASP A 707 29.96 -1.65 0.18
CA ASP A 707 29.80 -3.11 0.08
C ASP A 707 29.78 -3.80 1.47
N GLY A 708 29.12 -3.17 2.44
CA GLY A 708 29.05 -3.65 3.83
C GLY A 708 30.28 -3.36 4.69
N VAL A 709 31.39 -2.87 4.12
CA VAL A 709 32.60 -2.49 4.87
C VAL A 709 32.42 -1.08 5.45
N PRO A 710 32.54 -0.88 6.79
CA PRO A 710 32.44 0.44 7.39
C PRO A 710 33.47 1.43 6.85
N LEU A 711 33.01 2.63 6.51
CA LEU A 711 33.79 3.74 5.98
C LEU A 711 34.10 4.74 7.10
N VAL A 712 35.38 5.04 7.30
CA VAL A 712 35.81 6.14 8.18
C VAL A 712 35.79 7.43 7.36
N TYR A 713 35.07 8.44 7.87
CA TYR A 713 34.90 9.72 7.17
C TYR A 713 34.91 10.91 8.14
N GLU A 714 35.17 12.10 7.62
CA GLU A 714 35.03 13.38 8.32
C GLU A 714 33.99 14.26 7.62
N VAL A 715 33.19 15.02 8.38
CA VAL A 715 32.26 16.02 7.81
C VAL A 715 33.04 17.32 7.63
N THR A 716 33.21 17.77 6.38
CA THR A 716 34.00 18.96 6.03
C THR A 716 33.14 20.21 5.94
N GLN A 717 31.90 20.07 5.49
CA GLN A 717 30.95 21.18 5.34
C GLN A 717 29.52 20.72 5.66
N THR A 718 28.70 21.68 6.10
CA THR A 718 27.27 21.46 6.34
C THR A 718 26.48 22.66 5.81
N GLU A 719 25.45 22.41 5.02
CA GLU A 719 24.58 23.43 4.46
C GLU A 719 23.11 22.99 4.45
N THR A 720 22.19 23.95 4.35
CA THR A 720 20.75 23.66 4.28
C THR A 720 20.38 23.28 2.85
N GLY A 721 19.82 22.08 2.67
CA GLY A 721 19.34 21.59 1.38
C GLY A 721 18.02 22.22 0.96
N ASN A 722 17.72 22.18 -0.35
CA ASN A 722 16.49 22.73 -0.92
C ASN A 722 15.22 21.99 -0.45
N GLY A 723 15.36 20.74 -0.01
CA GLY A 723 14.26 19.89 0.49
C GLY A 723 14.01 20.02 2.00
N GLY A 724 14.64 20.97 2.68
CA GLY A 724 14.60 21.06 4.15
C GLY A 724 15.51 20.06 4.87
N GLY A 725 16.27 19.25 4.12
CA GLY A 725 17.36 18.43 4.64
C GLY A 725 18.61 19.24 4.96
N MET A 726 19.59 18.59 5.59
CA MET A 726 20.92 19.10 5.83
C MET A 726 21.90 18.35 4.93
N ILE A 727 22.56 19.05 4.02
CA ILE A 727 23.62 18.47 3.18
C ILE A 727 24.91 18.48 3.99
N ARG A 728 25.50 17.29 4.16
CA ARG A 728 26.82 17.07 4.75
C ARG A 728 27.78 16.67 3.65
N THR A 729 28.77 17.52 3.39
CA THR A 729 29.91 17.15 2.56
C THR A 729 30.88 16.37 3.43
N CYS A 730 31.18 15.16 3.02
CA CYS A 730 31.96 14.19 3.77
C CYS A 730 33.20 13.81 2.99
N ARG A 731 34.33 13.66 3.67
CA ARG A 731 35.59 13.21 3.09
C ARG A 731 35.98 11.86 3.69
N ALA A 732 36.30 10.90 2.83
CA ALA A 732 36.64 9.54 3.25
C ALA A 732 37.75 8.93 2.40
N THR A 733 38.37 7.88 2.91
CA THR A 733 39.32 7.05 2.15
C THR A 733 38.65 5.74 1.79
N LEU A 734 38.64 5.36 0.50
CA LEU A 734 38.00 4.14 0.05
C LEU A 734 38.74 2.89 0.59
N PRO A 735 38.07 1.94 1.27
CA PRO A 735 38.71 0.72 1.75
C PRO A 735 39.24 -0.18 0.62
N THR A 736 40.10 -1.12 0.96
CA THR A 736 40.56 -2.18 0.04
C THR A 736 39.62 -3.39 0.06
N GLY A 737 39.56 -4.15 -1.04
CA GLY A 737 38.81 -5.39 -1.12
C GLY A 737 37.32 -5.25 -1.49
N LEU A 738 36.90 -4.10 -2.03
CA LEU A 738 35.49 -3.76 -2.23
C LEU A 738 34.89 -4.39 -3.50
N GLY A 739 33.66 -4.89 -3.45
CA GLY A 739 32.97 -5.51 -4.57
C GLY A 739 32.42 -4.50 -5.58
N GLU A 740 31.12 -4.23 -5.47
CA GLU A 740 30.32 -3.46 -6.44
C GLU A 740 30.45 -1.94 -6.27
N GLY A 741 31.08 -1.47 -5.19
CA GLY A 741 31.17 -0.05 -4.88
C GLY A 741 29.84 0.55 -4.44
N ALA A 742 28.97 -0.21 -3.79
CA ALA A 742 27.69 0.29 -3.28
C ALA A 742 27.94 1.10 -1.98
N ILE A 743 27.94 2.42 -2.09
CA ILE A 743 27.98 3.30 -0.91
C ILE A 743 26.57 3.38 -0.32
N VAL A 744 26.47 3.06 0.96
CA VAL A 744 25.21 3.05 1.71
C VAL A 744 25.40 3.88 2.97
N ALA A 745 24.50 4.84 3.17
CA ALA A 745 24.45 5.65 4.37
C ALA A 745 23.33 5.16 5.29
N ARG A 746 23.65 4.93 6.56
CA ARG A 746 22.71 4.52 7.60
C ARG A 746 22.68 5.56 8.71
N LEU A 747 21.63 6.38 8.74
CA LEU A 747 21.39 7.31 9.84
C LEU A 747 20.50 6.62 10.85
N THR A 748 21.02 6.36 12.06
CA THR A 748 20.36 5.52 13.06
C THR A 748 20.05 4.13 12.48
N VAL A 749 18.80 3.92 12.10
CA VAL A 749 18.25 2.66 11.66
C VAL A 749 17.74 2.73 10.22
N VAL A 750 17.70 3.92 9.61
CA VAL A 750 17.26 4.14 8.22
C VAL A 750 18.45 4.15 7.27
N THR A 751 18.30 3.42 6.16
CA THR A 751 19.35 3.18 5.16
C THR A 751 19.01 3.90 3.85
N SER A 752 20.02 4.50 3.22
CA SER A 752 19.91 5.10 1.89
C SER A 752 19.72 4.04 0.81
N GLU A 753 19.13 4.43 -0.32
CA GLU A 753 19.37 3.70 -1.57
C GLU A 753 20.89 3.64 -1.83
N PRO A 754 21.40 2.54 -2.40
CA PRO A 754 22.83 2.41 -2.69
C PRO A 754 23.25 3.40 -3.79
N PHE A 755 24.30 4.15 -3.52
CA PHE A 755 24.98 4.98 -4.51
C PHE A 755 26.20 4.24 -5.03
N TYR A 756 26.17 3.87 -6.32
CA TYR A 756 27.23 3.07 -6.91
C TYR A 756 28.39 3.94 -7.41
N ILE A 757 29.59 3.59 -6.96
CA ILE A 757 30.86 4.07 -7.52
C ILE A 757 31.52 2.98 -8.35
N ASP A 758 32.39 3.36 -9.27
CA ASP A 758 33.25 2.43 -9.99
C ASP A 758 34.57 2.25 -9.24
N VAL A 759 34.80 1.07 -8.65
CA VAL A 759 36.00 0.77 -7.86
C VAL A 759 37.15 0.42 -8.82
N GLN A 760 38.06 1.38 -9.04
CA GLN A 760 39.20 1.18 -9.93
C GLN A 760 40.12 0.08 -9.42
N ASN A 761 40.63 -0.73 -10.36
CA ASN A 761 41.48 -1.93 -10.20
C ASN A 761 40.74 -3.27 -10.15
N LYS A 762 39.40 -3.28 -10.19
CA LYS A 762 38.63 -4.50 -10.44
C LYS A 762 38.15 -4.51 -11.89
N GLY A 763 39.09 -4.73 -12.80
CA GLY A 763 38.80 -4.83 -14.23
C GLY A 763 37.98 -6.06 -14.53
N LEU A 764 36.66 -5.96 -14.46
CA LEU A 764 35.69 -6.88 -15.07
C LEU A 764 34.53 -6.08 -15.64
#